data_AF-A0A8H7EY19-F1
#
_entry.id   AF-A0A8H7EY19-F1
#
_cell.length_a   1.000
_cell.length_b   1.000
_cell.length_c   1.000
_cell.angle_alpha   90.00
_cell.angle_beta   90.00
_cell.angle_gamma   90.00
#
_symmetry.space_group_name_H-M   'P 1'
#
loop_
_entity.id
_entity.type
_entity.pdbx_description
1 polymer ?
#
loop_
_entity_poly.entity_id
_entity_poly.type
_entity_poly.pdbx_seq_one_letter_code
_entity_poly.pdbx_strand_id
1 'polypeptide(L)'
;MHITSIVQLRSLWRPGARSCRPAHNPTHRLCNPDTFKGAKHFVLNDCNFYDVHVYEDVLSKLYQYALPRACFNSDSEDPLPRCHPDTRRYIIDKAREWFRSPDRKQNMLWISGAAGVGKSAVMGSIAQNGSEDKCLGASVFLSKSDGRDDPRRIIATIALQLSIEIQAYRCYLVGLFTRDPQLLEKETEELFRKLISEPFGERKLHGDAGPWLVLIDGLDECDKEEGARGDMCKILAMISQFVEQSPSPPFVWVIASRPESWLKTTLSKATVKRNCWNKHIGIDTQESFRDMKIFLESEFAKIREDFPYHMPIKQPWPSPSQTRELVHAFSGLFVFASTAMRFVRDRSANNPLKQLDSLLATIAKSGECDQQHNPLSALHKFYLAILKGIPTGECYQTAKRILGACDLLPRNTMHATSLLLMCNFLGIEQGDAYSALNWLHSVLAVPLPQEAVSREIKPLHSSFGDFLRDSSTPDEFRIKRPEAGEDIVKCSLRILRQANISRTAPLPQASNIDLSWDHESAKTCEALLRTAYDGFRILTVEDSKFLKSFPLAKRAELLEEVDFSKLDCYVHPDVKTSVHATRSRHQSLFEWLSDKLKTSPEFQKSRIVKSSMPMSRIKYHNIRSDRTAIHFKFTEEKGKTVVRPKVYSGVKEIREKYRGGDIESLKSILPSYEDAHVHLLGKDPKKSCIVFEHTPSSQANSDPKSIKEIFFIPYKN
;
A
#
# COMPACT_ATOMS: atom_id res chain seq x y z
N MET A 1 30.57 -33.04 22.15
CA MET A 1 29.82 -31.89 21.60
C MET A 1 30.68 -31.23 20.54
N HIS A 2 30.26 -31.33 19.28
CA HIS A 2 30.87 -30.55 18.19
C HIS A 2 30.42 -29.10 18.34
N ILE A 3 31.34 -28.18 18.61
CA ILE A 3 31.08 -26.74 18.66
C ILE A 3 31.54 -26.17 17.32
N THR A 4 30.60 -25.99 16.39
CA THR A 4 30.77 -25.17 15.19
C THR A 4 30.32 -23.75 15.53
N SER A 5 31.24 -22.93 16.04
CA SER A 5 31.02 -21.50 16.27
C SER A 5 32.27 -20.74 15.85
N ILE A 6 32.10 -19.76 14.95
CA ILE A 6 33.17 -18.89 14.47
C ILE A 6 33.41 -17.77 15.50
N VAL A 7 34.64 -17.64 15.99
CA VAL A 7 35.04 -16.68 17.03
C VAL A 7 35.71 -15.46 16.39
N GLN A 8 35.19 -14.25 16.66
CA GLN A 8 35.88 -12.99 16.36
C GLN A 8 36.49 -12.41 17.65
N LEU A 9 37.82 -12.34 17.73
CA LEU A 9 38.53 -11.71 18.85
C LEU A 9 38.82 -10.22 18.53
N ARG A 10 38.42 -9.31 19.43
CA ARG A 10 38.96 -7.94 19.51
C ARG A 10 39.83 -7.84 20.76
N SER A 11 41.14 -7.64 20.60
CA SER A 11 42.04 -7.39 21.73
C SER A 11 42.00 -5.91 22.14
N LEU A 12 41.63 -5.61 23.39
CA LEU A 12 42.00 -4.37 24.08
C LEU A 12 43.47 -4.51 24.54
N TRP A 13 44.36 -3.73 23.93
CA TRP A 13 45.78 -3.74 24.26
C TRP A 13 46.03 -3.03 25.60
N ARG A 14 46.71 -3.69 26.55
CA ARG A 14 47.46 -3.04 27.65
C ARG A 14 48.96 -3.29 27.41
N PRO A 15 49.83 -2.26 27.56
CA PRO A 15 51.23 -2.35 27.15
C PRO A 15 52.04 -3.11 28.20
N GLY A 16 52.67 -4.22 27.80
CA GLY A 16 53.58 -4.94 28.71
C GLY A 16 53.91 -6.39 28.32
N ALA A 17 54.22 -6.69 27.05
CA ALA A 17 54.95 -7.91 26.68
C ALA A 17 55.55 -7.78 25.27
N ARG A 18 56.70 -8.41 25.05
CA ARG A 18 57.67 -8.16 23.98
C ARG A 18 57.16 -8.47 22.55
N SER A 19 57.72 -7.67 21.63
CA SER A 19 57.55 -7.57 20.18
C SER A 19 57.14 -8.82 19.38
N CYS A 20 56.10 -8.64 18.55
CA CYS A 20 56.09 -8.98 17.13
C CYS A 20 55.21 -7.94 16.40
N ARG A 21 55.77 -7.20 15.44
CA ARG A 21 55.01 -6.29 14.56
C ARG A 21 54.25 -7.12 13.52
N PRO A 22 53.02 -6.71 13.16
CA PRO A 22 52.64 -6.68 11.75
C PRO A 22 52.26 -5.28 11.28
N ALA A 23 52.51 -5.04 10.00
CA ALA A 23 52.26 -3.80 9.28
C ALA A 23 50.76 -3.45 9.15
N HIS A 24 50.52 -2.17 8.90
CA HIS A 24 49.25 -1.51 8.60
C HIS A 24 48.21 -2.33 7.81
N ASN A 25 47.08 -2.67 8.46
CA ASN A 25 45.69 -2.63 7.92
C ASN A 25 44.71 -3.28 8.92
N PRO A 26 43.65 -2.59 9.41
CA PRO A 26 42.69 -3.18 10.34
C PRO A 26 41.48 -3.80 9.62
N THR A 27 41.71 -4.67 8.64
CA THR A 27 40.64 -5.45 7.98
C THR A 27 41.20 -6.74 7.37
N HIS A 28 41.51 -7.75 8.20
CA HIS A 28 41.63 -9.11 7.71
C HIS A 28 40.65 -10.02 8.45
N ARG A 29 39.60 -10.45 7.74
CA ARG A 29 38.85 -11.67 8.05
C ARG A 29 39.80 -12.85 7.86
N LEU A 30 40.24 -13.44 8.95
CA LEU A 30 40.88 -14.76 8.95
C LEU A 30 40.21 -15.58 10.05
N CYS A 31 39.24 -16.41 9.66
CA CYS A 31 38.73 -17.47 10.52
C CYS A 31 38.62 -18.74 9.69
N ASN A 32 39.70 -19.51 9.66
CA ASN A 32 39.68 -20.87 9.16
C ASN A 32 39.05 -21.76 10.28
N PRO A 33 38.20 -22.76 9.97
CA PRO A 33 37.56 -23.61 10.98
C PRO A 33 38.54 -24.39 11.88
N ASP A 34 39.81 -24.46 11.49
CA ASP A 34 40.86 -25.23 12.16
C ASP A 34 41.66 -24.45 13.23
N THR A 35 41.29 -23.20 13.55
CA THR A 35 42.11 -22.29 14.38
C THR A 35 42.45 -22.85 15.80
N PHE A 36 41.66 -23.79 16.33
CA PHE A 36 41.89 -24.42 17.65
C PHE A 36 42.04 -25.94 17.59
N LYS A 37 42.25 -26.53 16.41
CA LYS A 37 42.33 -27.98 16.27
C LYS A 37 43.59 -28.52 16.97
N GLY A 38 43.40 -29.26 18.07
CA GLY A 38 44.48 -29.87 18.85
C GLY A 38 45.03 -29.04 20.01
N ALA A 39 44.47 -27.84 20.27
CA ALA A 39 44.88 -27.04 21.43
C ALA A 39 44.44 -27.70 22.75
N LYS A 40 45.31 -27.68 23.77
CA LYS A 40 45.03 -28.13 25.14
C LYS A 40 45.46 -27.05 26.14
N HIS A 41 44.75 -26.91 27.26
CA HIS A 41 45.07 -26.00 28.37
C HIS A 41 45.11 -24.50 28.05
N PHE A 42 44.23 -24.00 27.17
CA PHE A 42 44.08 -22.55 27.03
C PHE A 42 43.03 -22.01 28.01
N VAL A 43 43.26 -20.80 28.50
CA VAL A 43 42.32 -20.06 29.36
C VAL A 43 41.88 -18.83 28.59
N LEU A 44 40.58 -18.73 28.30
CA LEU A 44 39.96 -17.54 27.74
C LEU A 44 39.41 -16.69 28.87
N ASN A 45 40.09 -15.59 29.18
CA ASN A 45 39.58 -14.58 30.09
C ASN A 45 38.82 -13.50 29.27
N ASP A 46 37.66 -13.08 29.77
CA ASP A 46 36.84 -11.99 29.21
C ASP A 46 36.46 -12.12 27.72
N CYS A 47 36.05 -13.32 27.28
CA CYS A 47 35.61 -13.55 25.90
C CYS A 47 34.09 -13.37 25.74
N ASN A 48 33.70 -12.55 24.75
CA ASN A 48 32.32 -12.49 24.27
C ASN A 48 32.13 -13.51 23.14
N PHE A 49 31.28 -14.51 23.36
CA PHE A 49 30.89 -15.48 22.35
C PHE A 49 29.68 -14.96 21.55
N TYR A 50 29.79 -15.00 20.21
CA TYR A 50 28.74 -14.57 19.30
C TYR A 50 28.46 -15.70 18.30
N ASP A 51 27.25 -16.26 18.31
CA ASP A 51 26.84 -17.31 17.36
C ASP A 51 26.38 -16.71 16.02
N VAL A 52 27.29 -16.64 15.05
CA VAL A 52 27.11 -15.99 13.73
C VAL A 52 25.84 -16.44 12.99
N HIS A 53 25.38 -17.68 13.16
CA HIS A 53 24.17 -18.18 12.48
C HIS A 53 22.89 -17.53 13.02
N VAL A 54 22.81 -17.29 14.33
CA VAL A 54 21.67 -16.59 14.94
C VAL A 54 21.64 -15.10 14.56
N TYR A 55 22.81 -14.49 14.32
CA TYR A 55 22.93 -13.09 13.88
C TYR A 55 22.30 -12.84 12.50
N GLU A 56 22.65 -13.68 11.52
CA GLU A 56 22.18 -13.51 10.14
C GLU A 56 20.67 -13.77 10.03
N ASP A 57 20.14 -14.75 10.77
CA ASP A 57 18.71 -15.08 10.75
C ASP A 57 17.81 -13.96 11.30
N VAL A 58 18.22 -13.30 12.39
CA VAL A 58 17.43 -12.22 13.02
C VAL A 58 17.38 -10.98 12.13
N LEU A 59 18.53 -10.51 11.65
CA LEU A 59 18.58 -9.32 10.80
C LEU A 59 17.90 -9.58 9.46
N SER A 60 17.97 -10.81 8.93
CA SER A 60 17.23 -11.21 7.73
C SER A 60 15.71 -11.13 7.92
N LYS A 61 15.18 -11.59 9.05
CA LYS A 61 13.74 -11.45 9.37
C LYS A 61 13.32 -10.00 9.47
N LEU A 62 14.11 -9.16 10.14
CA LEU A 62 13.84 -7.72 10.22
C LEU A 62 13.90 -7.05 8.85
N TYR A 63 14.86 -7.42 8.01
CA TYR A 63 15.00 -6.94 6.64
C TYR A 63 13.79 -7.32 5.77
N GLN A 64 13.28 -8.54 5.89
CA GLN A 64 12.09 -9.02 5.17
C GLN A 64 10.81 -8.28 5.56
N TYR A 65 10.68 -7.89 6.84
CA TYR A 65 9.53 -7.15 7.33
C TYR A 65 9.61 -5.63 7.07
N ALA A 66 10.83 -5.07 7.11
CA ALA A 66 11.08 -3.65 6.88
C ALA A 66 10.74 -3.19 5.45
N LEU A 67 11.01 -1.92 5.16
CA LEU A 67 10.91 -1.30 3.84
C LEU A 67 12.31 -0.91 3.32
N PRO A 68 13.18 -1.87 2.90
CA PRO A 68 14.52 -1.54 2.42
C PRO A 68 14.52 -0.51 1.27
N ARG A 69 13.54 -0.59 0.37
CA ARG A 69 13.34 0.35 -0.76
C ARG A 69 12.84 1.74 -0.34
N ALA A 70 12.56 1.97 0.94
CA ALA A 70 12.23 3.28 1.49
C ALA A 70 13.45 4.02 2.04
N CYS A 71 14.64 3.41 2.05
CA CYS A 71 15.84 4.00 2.64
C CYS A 71 16.57 4.94 1.66
N PHE A 72 17.22 6.00 2.16
CA PHE A 72 17.93 7.02 1.36
C PHE A 72 18.95 6.45 0.35
N ASN A 73 19.65 5.38 0.72
CA ASN A 73 20.68 4.71 -0.09
C ASN A 73 20.24 3.30 -0.53
N SER A 74 18.94 3.05 -0.71
CA SER A 74 18.53 1.80 -1.32
C SER A 74 19.06 1.73 -2.76
N ASP A 75 19.53 0.56 -3.20
CA ASP A 75 19.81 0.24 -4.60
C ASP A 75 18.50 0.18 -5.41
N SER A 76 17.76 1.28 -5.43
CA SER A 76 16.60 1.47 -6.29
C SER A 76 17.07 2.01 -7.64
N GLU A 77 16.53 1.44 -8.72
CA GLU A 77 16.81 1.92 -10.09
C GLU A 77 16.51 3.41 -10.28
N ASP A 78 15.58 3.95 -9.48
CA ASP A 78 15.32 5.38 -9.36
C ASP A 78 15.92 5.91 -8.04
N PRO A 79 16.97 6.74 -8.08
CA PRO A 79 17.49 7.36 -6.86
C PRO A 79 16.45 8.30 -6.26
N LEU A 80 16.39 8.35 -4.94
CA LEU A 80 15.46 9.22 -4.23
C LEU A 80 15.67 10.70 -4.64
N PRO A 81 14.58 11.48 -4.71
CA PRO A 81 14.65 12.84 -5.23
C PRO A 81 15.55 13.70 -4.35
N ARG A 82 16.35 14.55 -4.99
CA ARG A 82 17.19 15.57 -4.34
C ARG A 82 16.87 16.93 -4.93
N CYS A 83 17.10 17.99 -4.17
CA CYS A 83 16.98 19.34 -4.71
C CYS A 83 17.95 19.52 -5.87
N HIS A 84 17.50 20.24 -6.90
CA HIS A 84 18.39 20.70 -7.95
C HIS A 84 19.53 21.53 -7.33
N PRO A 85 20.77 21.42 -7.82
CA PRO A 85 21.88 22.25 -7.33
C PRO A 85 21.49 23.72 -7.18
N ASP A 86 21.94 24.31 -6.07
CA ASP A 86 21.71 25.71 -5.69
C ASP A 86 20.25 26.14 -5.46
N THR A 87 19.28 25.21 -5.49
CA THR A 87 17.89 25.47 -5.10
C THR A 87 17.61 25.03 -3.67
N ARG A 88 16.60 25.62 -3.02
CA ARG A 88 16.13 25.27 -1.65
C ARG A 88 17.22 25.33 -0.58
N ARG A 89 18.30 26.07 -0.84
CA ARG A 89 19.44 26.18 0.10
C ARG A 89 19.01 26.72 1.45
N TYR A 90 18.15 27.74 1.47
CA TYR A 90 17.72 28.36 2.72
C TYR A 90 17.06 27.37 3.68
N ILE A 91 16.12 26.53 3.22
CA ILE A 91 15.51 25.53 4.10
C ILE A 91 16.48 24.42 4.51
N ILE A 92 17.33 23.95 3.59
CA ILE A 92 18.33 22.90 3.87
C ILE A 92 19.35 23.40 4.90
N ASP A 93 19.89 24.59 4.71
CA ASP A 93 20.87 25.21 5.59
C ASP A 93 20.25 25.50 6.96
N LYS A 94 19.01 26.01 7.00
CA LYS A 94 18.29 26.21 8.27
C LYS A 94 18.04 24.92 9.03
N ALA A 95 17.69 23.83 8.35
CA ALA A 95 17.53 22.53 8.98
C ALA A 95 18.87 22.01 9.53
N ARG A 96 19.97 22.21 8.79
CA ARG A 96 21.32 21.81 9.22
C ARG A 96 21.82 22.63 10.42
N GLU A 97 21.64 23.95 10.38
CA GLU A 97 21.95 24.86 11.50
C GLU A 97 21.16 24.47 12.76
N TRP A 98 19.86 24.24 12.61
CA TRP A 98 18.98 23.81 13.70
C TRP A 98 19.41 22.46 14.29
N PHE A 99 19.72 21.48 13.43
CA PHE A 99 20.18 20.16 13.86
C PHE A 99 21.47 20.23 14.70
N ARG A 100 22.41 21.10 14.30
CA ARG A 100 23.71 21.26 14.98
C ARG A 100 23.67 22.18 16.20
N SER A 101 22.59 22.93 16.40
CA SER A 101 22.50 23.87 17.51
C SER A 101 22.43 23.14 18.86
N PRO A 102 23.35 23.40 19.81
CA PRO A 102 23.30 22.83 21.15
C PRO A 102 22.12 23.39 21.97
N ASP A 103 21.67 24.61 21.66
CA ASP A 103 20.58 25.31 22.36
C ASP A 103 19.19 25.00 21.76
N ARG A 104 19.10 23.95 20.94
CA ARG A 104 17.87 23.59 20.25
C ARG A 104 16.77 23.21 21.25
N LYS A 105 15.64 23.92 21.19
CA LYS A 105 14.49 23.71 22.09
C LYS A 105 13.55 22.58 21.68
N GLN A 106 13.62 22.13 20.42
CA GLN A 106 12.74 21.13 19.84
C GLN A 106 13.56 20.01 19.20
N ASN A 107 13.14 18.74 19.28
CA ASN A 107 13.85 17.64 18.59
C ASN A 107 13.05 17.04 17.44
N MET A 108 11.97 17.72 17.05
CA MET A 108 11.20 17.41 15.86
C MET A 108 11.14 18.64 14.96
N LEU A 109 11.34 18.44 13.67
CA LEU A 109 11.10 19.42 12.61
C LEU A 109 10.04 18.84 11.67
N TRP A 110 8.94 19.57 11.50
CA TRP A 110 7.95 19.25 10.49
C TRP A 110 8.07 20.19 9.30
N ILE A 111 8.45 19.64 8.15
CA ILE A 111 8.47 20.33 6.87
C ILE A 111 7.10 20.13 6.20
N SER A 112 6.27 21.16 6.23
CA SER A 112 4.92 21.12 5.67
C SER A 112 4.84 21.87 4.33
N GLY A 113 3.94 21.46 3.44
CA GLY A 113 3.73 22.15 2.17
C GLY A 113 2.82 21.40 1.21
N ALA A 114 2.31 22.11 0.19
CA ALA A 114 1.42 21.54 -0.82
C ALA A 114 2.08 20.39 -1.61
N ALA A 115 1.28 19.61 -2.35
CA ALA A 115 1.83 18.59 -3.24
C ALA A 115 2.72 19.24 -4.31
N GLY A 116 3.83 18.60 -4.67
CA GLY A 116 4.68 19.07 -5.78
C GLY A 116 5.59 20.27 -5.50
N VAL A 117 5.64 20.81 -4.28
CA VAL A 117 6.58 21.90 -3.91
C VAL A 117 8.03 21.43 -3.72
N GLY A 118 8.27 20.11 -3.73
CA GLY A 118 9.62 19.53 -3.60
C GLY A 118 10.02 19.11 -2.18
N LYS A 119 9.07 18.77 -1.30
CA LYS A 119 9.37 18.29 0.07
C LYS A 119 10.30 17.07 0.09
N SER A 120 9.98 16.04 -0.68
CA SER A 120 10.80 14.83 -0.78
C SER A 120 12.21 15.12 -1.29
N ALA A 121 12.35 16.08 -2.21
CA ALA A 121 13.65 16.55 -2.70
C ALA A 121 14.48 17.23 -1.59
N VAL A 122 13.84 18.06 -0.76
CA VAL A 122 14.48 18.66 0.42
C VAL A 122 14.89 17.58 1.42
N MET A 123 14.02 16.61 1.69
CA MET A 123 14.33 15.48 2.57
C MET A 123 15.50 14.64 2.06
N GLY A 124 15.57 14.37 0.75
CA GLY A 124 16.70 13.67 0.12
C GLY A 124 18.01 14.45 0.23
N SER A 125 17.99 15.77 0.05
CA SER A 125 19.19 16.60 0.25
C SER A 125 19.62 16.67 1.72
N ILE A 126 18.69 16.72 2.67
CA ILE A 126 19.00 16.66 4.11
C ILE A 126 19.61 15.29 4.46
N ALA A 127 19.06 14.20 3.92
CA ALA A 127 19.59 12.85 4.10
C ALA A 127 21.02 12.73 3.56
N GLN A 128 21.27 13.27 2.37
CA GLN A 128 22.61 13.32 1.78
C GLN A 128 23.60 14.01 2.72
N ASN A 129 23.27 15.22 3.16
CA ASN A 129 24.13 15.98 4.07
C ASN A 129 24.38 15.21 5.38
N GLY A 130 23.35 14.57 5.94
CA GLY A 130 23.48 13.77 7.16
C GLY A 130 24.36 12.53 6.96
N SER A 131 24.29 11.89 5.79
CA SER A 131 25.16 10.76 5.44
C SER A 131 26.62 11.19 5.30
N GLU A 132 26.88 12.33 4.64
CA GLU A 132 28.22 12.91 4.49
C GLU A 132 28.80 13.34 5.84
N ASP A 133 27.96 13.91 6.70
CA ASP A 133 28.30 14.32 8.07
C ASP A 133 28.38 13.14 9.06
N LYS A 134 28.09 11.91 8.62
CA LYS A 134 28.04 10.67 9.43
C LYS A 134 27.12 10.77 10.66
N CYS A 135 26.01 11.49 10.52
CA CYS A 135 24.99 11.63 11.56
C CYS A 135 23.62 11.10 11.15
N LEU A 136 23.44 10.65 9.91
CA LEU A 136 22.20 10.02 9.45
C LEU A 136 22.03 8.65 10.13
N GLY A 137 21.11 8.54 11.07
CA GLY A 137 20.78 7.28 11.75
C GLY A 137 19.76 6.45 10.98
N ALA A 138 18.73 7.09 10.44
CA ALA A 138 17.71 6.43 9.62
C ALA A 138 16.98 7.39 8.69
N SER A 139 16.44 6.85 7.60
CA SER A 139 15.60 7.56 6.64
C SER A 139 14.52 6.65 6.09
N VAL A 140 13.28 7.15 6.01
CA VAL A 140 12.13 6.40 5.48
C VAL A 140 11.35 7.32 4.54
N PHE A 141 11.37 6.99 3.25
CA PHE A 141 10.63 7.67 2.20
C PHE A 141 9.39 6.85 1.85
N LEU A 142 8.25 7.29 2.37
CA LEU A 142 6.98 6.63 2.15
C LEU A 142 6.45 6.99 0.76
N SER A 143 5.79 6.01 0.14
CA SER A 143 5.15 6.22 -1.14
C SER A 143 3.98 5.28 -1.27
N LYS A 144 2.78 5.86 -1.43
CA LYS A 144 1.58 5.06 -1.70
C LYS A 144 1.68 4.38 -3.05
N SER A 145 2.20 5.09 -4.06
CA SER A 145 2.35 4.51 -5.39
C SER A 145 3.22 3.28 -5.34
N ASP A 146 4.27 3.26 -4.54
CA ASP A 146 5.25 2.16 -4.53
C ASP A 146 4.99 1.10 -3.44
N GLY A 147 3.82 1.15 -2.77
CA GLY A 147 3.47 0.19 -1.71
C GLY A 147 4.28 0.32 -0.41
N ARG A 148 4.90 1.49 -0.20
CA ARG A 148 5.73 1.83 0.96
C ARG A 148 4.94 2.67 1.96
N ASP A 149 3.75 2.22 2.35
CA ASP A 149 2.75 3.00 3.08
C ASP A 149 2.25 2.39 4.41
N ASP A 150 2.87 1.29 4.86
CA ASP A 150 2.55 0.60 6.12
C ASP A 150 3.28 1.24 7.33
N PRO A 151 2.55 1.87 8.28
CA PRO A 151 3.13 2.53 9.44
C PRO A 151 3.95 1.61 10.35
N ARG A 152 3.58 0.32 10.49
CA ARG A 152 4.26 -0.61 11.41
C ARG A 152 5.66 -0.95 10.92
N ARG A 153 5.82 -1.03 9.59
CA ARG A 153 7.11 -1.29 8.96
C ARG A 153 8.06 -0.10 9.06
N ILE A 154 7.58 1.12 9.30
CA ILE A 154 8.44 2.30 9.52
C ILE A 154 9.34 2.09 10.73
N ILE A 155 8.76 1.62 11.85
CA ILE A 155 9.50 1.38 13.09
C ILE A 155 10.59 0.33 12.86
N ALA A 156 10.24 -0.78 12.20
CA ALA A 156 11.19 -1.83 11.85
C ALA A 156 12.29 -1.35 10.90
N THR A 157 11.96 -0.47 9.95
CA THR A 157 12.91 0.11 8.98
C THR A 157 13.90 1.06 9.64
N ILE A 158 13.44 1.85 10.62
CA ILE A 158 14.32 2.70 11.44
C ILE A 158 15.24 1.82 12.30
N ALA A 159 14.69 0.80 12.97
CA ALA A 159 15.46 -0.14 13.78
C ALA A 159 16.55 -0.85 12.96
N LEU A 160 16.22 -1.30 11.74
CA LEU A 160 17.18 -1.90 10.84
C LEU A 160 18.35 -0.95 10.52
N GLN A 161 18.07 0.29 10.11
CA GLN A 161 19.10 1.27 9.78
C GLN A 161 19.96 1.65 10.99
N LEU A 162 19.34 1.90 12.15
CA LEU A 162 20.08 2.16 13.38
C LEU A 162 20.97 0.98 13.80
N SER A 163 20.54 -0.25 13.51
CA SER A 163 21.37 -1.43 13.75
C SER A 163 22.60 -1.49 12.86
N ILE A 164 22.57 -0.87 11.67
CA ILE A 164 23.71 -0.77 10.75
C ILE A 164 24.73 0.25 11.29
N GLU A 165 24.24 1.37 11.80
CA GLU A 165 25.10 2.46 12.30
C GLU A 165 25.64 2.20 13.73
N ILE A 166 24.87 1.53 14.59
CA ILE A 166 25.16 1.46 16.03
C ILE A 166 25.36 0.01 16.50
N GLN A 167 26.62 -0.39 16.72
CA GLN A 167 26.98 -1.76 17.10
C GLN A 167 26.35 -2.23 18.42
N ALA A 168 26.29 -1.37 19.45
CA ALA A 168 25.69 -1.74 20.73
C ALA A 168 24.19 -2.06 20.60
N TYR A 169 23.49 -1.26 19.78
CA TYR A 169 22.09 -1.48 19.47
C TYR A 169 21.86 -2.73 18.62
N ARG A 170 22.74 -3.02 17.64
CA ARG A 170 22.72 -4.29 16.89
C ARG A 170 22.75 -5.50 17.81
N CYS A 171 23.66 -5.52 18.80
CA CYS A 171 23.73 -6.62 19.77
C CYS A 171 22.46 -6.74 20.61
N TYR A 172 21.86 -5.62 21.01
CA TYR A 172 20.59 -5.60 21.72
C TYR A 172 19.44 -6.21 20.89
N LEU A 173 19.33 -5.84 19.60
CA LEU A 173 18.30 -6.38 18.72
C LEU A 173 18.40 -7.89 18.57
N VAL A 174 19.59 -8.43 18.37
CA VAL A 174 19.79 -9.89 18.24
C VAL A 174 19.33 -10.61 19.50
N GLY A 175 19.72 -10.11 20.68
CA GLY A 175 19.25 -10.65 21.95
C GLY A 175 17.74 -10.54 22.15
N LEU A 176 17.12 -9.45 21.70
CA LEU A 176 15.69 -9.21 21.79
C LEU A 176 14.89 -10.20 20.93
N PHE A 177 15.23 -10.33 19.65
CA PHE A 177 14.54 -11.24 18.72
C PHE A 177 14.79 -12.72 19.03
N THR A 178 15.93 -13.05 19.63
CA THR A 178 16.18 -14.41 20.12
C THR A 178 15.22 -14.79 21.25
N ARG A 179 14.87 -13.83 22.12
CA ARG A 179 13.94 -14.05 23.25
C ARG A 179 12.48 -13.92 22.85
N ASP A 180 12.19 -13.11 21.84
CA ASP A 180 10.84 -12.79 21.40
C ASP A 180 10.72 -12.85 19.86
N PRO A 181 10.62 -14.05 19.27
CA PRO A 181 10.53 -14.21 17.82
C PRO A 181 9.27 -13.60 17.19
N GLN A 182 8.22 -13.36 17.99
CA GLN A 182 6.93 -12.81 17.56
C GLN A 182 6.86 -11.28 17.73
N LEU A 183 7.98 -10.60 18.02
CA LEU A 183 8.01 -9.16 18.27
C LEU A 183 7.35 -8.32 17.15
N LEU A 184 7.53 -8.72 15.88
CA LEU A 184 6.99 -7.99 14.72
C LEU A 184 5.47 -8.14 14.56
N GLU A 185 4.85 -9.09 15.25
CA GLU A 185 3.40 -9.29 15.26
C GLU A 185 2.72 -8.42 16.33
N LYS A 186 3.49 -7.88 17.29
CA LYS A 186 2.98 -7.07 18.40
C LYS A 186 2.51 -5.69 17.96
N GLU A 187 1.59 -5.13 18.75
CA GLU A 187 1.02 -3.79 18.53
C GLU A 187 2.09 -2.69 18.37
N THR A 188 1.74 -1.66 17.61
CA THR A 188 2.60 -0.54 17.23
C THR A 188 3.32 0.09 18.42
N GLU A 189 2.62 0.24 19.56
CA GLU A 189 3.18 0.82 20.78
C GLU A 189 4.29 -0.03 21.40
N GLU A 190 4.08 -1.35 21.49
CA GLU A 190 5.07 -2.27 22.05
C GLU A 190 6.27 -2.39 21.11
N LEU A 191 6.03 -2.38 19.80
CA LEU A 191 7.08 -2.37 18.79
C LEU A 191 7.96 -1.11 18.91
N PHE A 192 7.36 0.08 19.00
CA PHE A 192 8.09 1.33 19.19
C PHE A 192 8.87 1.35 20.50
N ARG A 193 8.24 0.90 21.59
CA ARG A 193 8.88 0.86 22.90
C ARG A 193 10.11 -0.05 22.91
N LYS A 194 9.98 -1.27 22.38
CA LYS A 194 11.06 -2.28 22.38
C LYS A 194 12.19 -1.96 21.41
N LEU A 195 11.88 -1.37 20.26
CA LEU A 195 12.86 -1.08 19.22
C LEU A 195 13.49 0.32 19.35
N ILE A 196 12.80 1.31 19.92
CA ILE A 196 13.26 2.71 19.97
C ILE A 196 13.36 3.22 21.41
N SER A 197 12.25 3.30 22.15
CA SER A 197 12.25 4.00 23.45
C SER A 197 13.14 3.36 24.51
N GLU A 198 12.99 2.06 24.78
CA GLU A 198 13.77 1.31 25.76
C GLU A 198 15.29 1.32 25.44
N PRO A 199 15.74 0.95 24.22
CA PRO A 199 17.17 0.90 23.92
C PRO A 199 17.85 2.27 23.96
N PHE A 200 17.18 3.35 23.54
CA PHE A 200 17.83 4.65 23.41
C PHE A 200 17.56 5.60 24.57
N GLY A 201 16.43 5.48 25.25
CA GLY A 201 16.07 6.29 26.43
C GLY A 201 16.60 5.68 27.73
N GLU A 202 16.27 4.42 28.00
CA GLU A 202 16.65 3.76 29.26
C GLU A 202 18.07 3.21 29.22
N ARG A 203 18.41 2.47 28.15
CA ARG A 203 19.71 1.77 28.02
C ARG A 203 20.80 2.63 27.37
N LYS A 204 20.43 3.79 26.82
CA LYS A 204 21.35 4.76 26.21
C LYS A 204 22.27 4.13 25.15
N LEU A 205 21.75 3.23 24.31
CA LEU A 205 22.50 2.52 23.28
C LEU A 205 22.82 3.37 22.04
N HIS A 206 22.99 4.68 22.17
CA HIS A 206 23.25 5.61 21.05
C HIS A 206 24.75 5.89 20.79
N GLY A 207 25.64 5.41 21.66
CA GLY A 207 27.08 5.71 21.60
C GLY A 207 27.39 7.18 21.89
N ASP A 208 28.66 7.58 21.72
CA ASP A 208 29.12 8.96 22.01
C ASP A 208 28.97 9.92 20.82
N ALA A 209 28.52 9.43 19.66
CA ALA A 209 28.50 10.17 18.38
C ALA A 209 27.23 11.01 18.14
N GLY A 210 26.32 11.09 19.12
CA GLY A 210 25.03 11.76 18.97
C GLY A 210 25.12 13.30 18.83
N PRO A 211 24.04 13.95 18.35
CA PRO A 211 22.72 13.40 18.04
C PRO A 211 22.63 12.76 16.64
N TRP A 212 21.77 11.76 16.48
CA TRP A 212 21.48 11.07 15.22
C TRP A 212 20.26 11.66 14.52
N LEU A 213 20.31 11.79 13.20
CA LEU A 213 19.23 12.30 12.37
C LEU A 213 18.31 11.15 11.90
N VAL A 214 17.01 11.30 12.12
CA VAL A 214 15.97 10.37 11.65
C VAL A 214 14.98 11.11 10.75
N LEU A 215 14.84 10.65 9.51
CA LEU A 215 14.02 11.29 8.48
C LEU A 215 12.80 10.43 8.14
N ILE A 216 11.60 11.03 8.09
CA ILE A 216 10.38 10.39 7.61
C ILE A 216 9.70 11.30 6.58
N ASP A 217 9.76 10.92 5.30
CA ASP A 217 9.12 11.63 4.19
C ASP A 217 7.83 10.95 3.76
N GLY A 218 6.85 11.72 3.30
CA GLY A 218 5.60 11.20 2.75
C GLY A 218 4.61 10.69 3.80
N LEU A 219 4.57 11.28 5.01
CA LEU A 219 3.69 10.81 6.10
C LEU A 219 2.19 10.79 5.72
N ASP A 220 1.78 11.69 4.81
CA ASP A 220 0.43 11.77 4.24
C ASP A 220 0.14 10.67 3.20
N GLU A 221 1.15 9.94 2.75
CA GLU A 221 1.03 8.86 1.78
C GLU A 221 0.76 7.50 2.43
N CYS A 222 0.67 7.42 3.76
CA CYS A 222 0.18 6.21 4.44
C CYS A 222 -1.27 5.90 4.07
N ASP A 223 -1.66 4.64 4.23
CA ASP A 223 -3.00 4.20 3.85
C ASP A 223 -4.08 5.07 4.52
N LYS A 224 -5.11 5.41 3.73
CA LYS A 224 -6.21 6.28 4.16
C LYS A 224 -7.23 5.55 5.03
N GLU A 225 -7.05 4.24 5.23
CA GLU A 225 -7.80 3.49 6.21
C GLU A 225 -7.62 4.08 7.62
N GLU A 226 -8.71 4.07 8.39
CA GLU A 226 -8.75 4.68 9.71
C GLU A 226 -7.75 4.04 10.68
N GLY A 227 -7.46 2.75 10.51
CA GLY A 227 -6.43 2.02 11.25
C GLY A 227 -5.01 2.56 11.01
N ALA A 228 -4.59 2.65 9.74
CA ALA A 228 -3.24 3.12 9.38
C ALA A 228 -3.00 4.58 9.80
N ARG A 229 -4.01 5.46 9.64
CA ARG A 229 -3.95 6.83 10.15
C ARG A 229 -3.82 6.87 11.67
N GLY A 230 -4.56 6.00 12.37
CA GLY A 230 -4.49 5.85 13.82
C GLY A 230 -3.09 5.45 14.28
N ASP A 231 -2.48 4.44 13.65
CA ASP A 231 -1.11 4.00 13.93
C ASP A 231 -0.09 5.10 13.68
N MET A 232 -0.23 5.87 12.59
CA MET A 232 0.67 6.98 12.35
C MET A 232 0.55 8.09 13.42
N CYS A 233 -0.67 8.41 13.84
CA CYS A 233 -0.89 9.37 14.92
C CYS A 233 -0.26 8.89 16.23
N LYS A 234 -0.33 7.59 16.52
CA LYS A 234 0.34 6.97 17.68
C LYS A 234 1.86 7.10 17.57
N ILE A 235 2.44 6.79 16.41
CA ILE A 235 3.89 6.94 16.17
C ILE A 235 4.35 8.38 16.45
N LEU A 236 3.66 9.39 15.92
CA LEU A 236 3.99 10.80 16.18
C LEU A 236 3.90 11.16 17.67
N ALA A 237 2.87 10.68 18.37
CA ALA A 237 2.71 10.91 19.80
C ALA A 237 3.84 10.26 20.61
N MET A 238 4.23 9.02 20.26
CA MET A 238 5.31 8.29 20.90
C MET A 238 6.68 8.94 20.64
N ILE A 239 6.94 9.43 19.42
CA ILE A 239 8.15 10.21 19.12
C ILE A 239 8.22 11.45 20.02
N SER A 240 7.12 12.21 20.13
CA SER A 240 7.11 13.40 20.98
C SER A 240 7.33 13.06 22.46
N GLN A 241 6.69 12.00 22.95
CA GLN A 241 6.86 11.53 24.32
C GLN A 241 8.31 11.09 24.59
N PHE A 242 8.90 10.33 23.67
CA PHE A 242 10.29 9.89 23.76
C PHE A 242 11.26 11.08 23.85
N VAL A 243 11.03 12.10 23.03
CA VAL A 243 11.81 13.35 23.03
C VAL A 243 11.66 14.10 24.37
N GLU A 244 10.46 14.18 24.92
CA GLU A 244 10.18 14.91 26.16
C GLU A 244 10.80 14.22 27.40
N GLN A 245 10.82 12.89 27.39
CA GLN A 245 11.32 12.08 28.52
C GLN A 245 12.86 11.94 28.54
N SER A 246 13.55 12.40 27.50
CA SER A 246 14.99 12.24 27.35
C SER A 246 15.71 13.58 27.58
N PRO A 247 16.48 13.76 28.68
CA PRO A 247 17.20 15.01 28.96
C PRO A 247 18.22 15.43 27.89
N SER A 248 18.75 14.44 27.15
CA SER A 248 19.57 14.62 25.95
C SER A 248 19.09 13.59 24.92
N PRO A 249 18.07 13.92 24.10
CA PRO A 249 17.49 12.95 23.20
C PRO A 249 18.50 12.57 22.11
N PRO A 250 18.75 11.28 21.90
CA PRO A 250 19.77 10.83 20.95
C PRO A 250 19.34 11.01 19.49
N PHE A 251 18.08 11.34 19.23
CA PHE A 251 17.51 11.49 17.91
C PHE A 251 16.93 12.88 17.67
N VAL A 252 17.17 13.39 16.47
CA VAL A 252 16.48 14.53 15.90
C VAL A 252 15.63 14.05 14.74
N TRP A 253 14.33 14.29 14.82
CA TRP A 253 13.36 13.80 13.86
C TRP A 253 13.02 14.91 12.86
N VAL A 254 13.13 14.62 11.58
CA VAL A 254 12.61 15.50 10.52
C VAL A 254 11.53 14.75 9.77
N ILE A 255 10.35 15.35 9.72
CA ILE A 255 9.16 14.76 9.13
C ILE A 255 8.70 15.68 8.00
N ALA A 256 8.39 15.12 6.84
CA ALA A 256 7.81 15.88 5.73
C ALA A 256 6.45 15.30 5.33
N SER A 257 5.47 16.18 5.15
CA SER A 257 4.13 15.77 4.73
C SER A 257 3.32 16.91 4.12
N ARG A 258 2.24 16.57 3.41
CA ARG A 258 1.13 17.49 3.18
C ARG A 258 0.46 17.84 4.51
N PRO A 259 -0.10 19.05 4.66
CA PRO A 259 -0.73 19.48 5.90
C PRO A 259 -2.19 18.98 5.97
N GLU A 260 -2.38 17.67 5.87
CA GLU A 260 -3.67 16.99 5.97
C GLU A 260 -4.35 17.29 7.32
N SER A 261 -5.69 17.35 7.35
CA SER A 261 -6.45 17.76 8.55
C SER A 261 -6.11 16.91 9.78
N TRP A 262 -5.96 15.60 9.59
CA TRP A 262 -5.64 14.65 10.67
C TRP A 262 -4.20 14.83 11.20
N LEU A 263 -3.24 15.17 10.33
CA LEU A 263 -1.86 15.51 10.71
C LEU A 263 -1.79 16.85 11.43
N LYS A 264 -2.47 17.88 10.92
CA LYS A 264 -2.59 19.18 11.59
C LYS A 264 -3.14 19.02 12.99
N THR A 265 -4.21 18.23 13.15
CA THR A 265 -4.83 17.97 14.45
C THR A 265 -3.85 17.32 15.42
N THR A 266 -3.13 16.28 14.95
CA THR A 266 -2.18 15.54 15.77
C THR A 266 -0.97 16.39 16.17
N LEU A 267 -0.36 17.10 15.22
CA LEU A 267 0.81 17.95 15.45
C LEU A 267 0.48 19.23 16.24
N SER A 268 -0.79 19.64 16.25
CA SER A 268 -1.26 20.78 17.06
C SER A 268 -1.53 20.43 18.52
N LYS A 269 -1.60 19.14 18.89
CA LYS A 269 -1.72 18.71 20.29
C LYS A 269 -0.58 19.30 21.10
N ALA A 270 -0.88 19.87 22.27
CA ALA A 270 0.10 20.61 23.08
C ALA A 270 1.38 19.80 23.37
N THR A 271 1.24 18.49 23.59
CA THR A 271 2.35 17.56 23.80
C THR A 271 3.29 17.43 22.60
N VAL A 272 2.77 17.52 21.37
CA VAL A 272 3.56 17.40 20.14
C VAL A 272 4.08 18.76 19.69
N LYS A 273 3.21 19.79 19.74
CA LYS A 273 3.52 21.16 19.31
C LYS A 273 4.71 21.75 20.08
N ARG A 274 4.87 21.43 21.36
CA ARG A 274 5.99 21.91 22.19
C ARG A 274 7.35 21.45 21.66
N ASN A 275 7.42 20.22 21.17
CA ASN A 275 8.65 19.56 20.73
C ASN A 275 8.89 19.65 19.23
N CYS A 276 7.98 20.28 18.48
CA CYS A 276 7.97 20.29 17.03
C CYS A 276 8.07 21.71 16.45
N TRP A 277 9.16 21.98 15.76
CA TRP A 277 9.31 23.18 14.93
C TRP A 277 8.64 22.93 13.57
N ASN A 278 7.66 23.73 13.20
CA ASN A 278 7.05 23.66 11.87
C ASN A 278 7.73 24.66 10.91
N LYS A 279 8.22 24.16 9.77
CA LYS A 279 8.69 24.96 8.65
C LYS A 279 7.82 24.69 7.43
N HIS A 280 6.99 25.67 7.07
CA HIS A 280 6.15 25.60 5.88
C HIS A 280 6.92 26.02 4.62
N ILE A 281 6.89 25.19 3.57
CA ILE A 281 7.35 25.52 2.23
C ILE A 281 6.20 26.19 1.48
N GLY A 282 6.27 27.51 1.37
CA GLY A 282 5.32 28.30 0.60
C GLY A 282 5.52 28.19 -0.91
N ILE A 283 4.42 28.32 -1.63
CA ILE A 283 4.39 28.74 -3.04
C ILE A 283 4.34 30.27 -3.09
N ASP A 284 4.64 30.85 -4.25
CA ASP A 284 4.53 32.30 -4.48
C ASP A 284 5.34 33.15 -3.48
N THR A 285 6.54 32.65 -3.12
CA THR A 285 7.50 33.35 -2.25
C THR A 285 8.72 33.78 -3.04
N GLN A 286 9.39 34.86 -2.61
CA GLN A 286 10.63 35.33 -3.23
C GLN A 286 11.70 34.22 -3.33
N GLU A 287 11.81 33.37 -2.30
CA GLU A 287 12.69 32.19 -2.32
C GLU A 287 12.29 31.21 -3.43
N SER A 288 11.00 30.86 -3.51
CA SER A 288 10.51 29.92 -4.52
C SER A 288 10.68 30.45 -5.95
N PHE A 289 10.53 31.76 -6.19
CA PHE A 289 10.77 32.37 -7.51
C PHE A 289 12.24 32.31 -7.91
N ARG A 290 13.14 32.61 -6.96
CA ARG A 290 14.59 32.52 -7.18
C ARG A 290 14.99 31.09 -7.52
N ASP A 291 14.56 30.12 -6.71
CA ASP A 291 14.88 28.71 -6.92
C ASP A 291 14.29 28.18 -8.24
N MET A 292 13.07 28.61 -8.59
CA MET A 292 12.43 28.25 -9.85
C MET A 292 13.22 28.77 -11.05
N LYS A 293 13.71 30.01 -10.99
CA LYS A 293 14.54 30.58 -12.04
C LYS A 293 15.82 29.77 -12.25
N ILE A 294 16.54 29.45 -11.17
CA ILE A 294 17.77 28.63 -11.23
C ILE A 294 17.48 27.26 -11.85
N PHE A 295 16.40 26.61 -11.42
CA PHE A 295 15.98 25.33 -11.96
C PHE A 295 15.70 25.41 -13.47
N LEU A 296 14.90 26.38 -13.92
CA LEU A 296 14.56 26.52 -15.33
C LEU A 296 15.77 26.85 -16.19
N GLU A 297 16.66 27.75 -15.75
CA GLU A 297 17.87 28.09 -16.49
C GLU A 297 18.75 26.86 -16.74
N SER A 298 18.90 26.00 -15.72
CA SER A 298 19.62 24.74 -15.82
C SER A 298 18.92 23.73 -16.75
N GLU A 299 17.61 23.52 -16.60
CA GLU A 299 16.86 22.57 -17.43
C GLU A 299 16.82 23.00 -18.90
N PHE A 300 16.63 24.29 -19.18
CA PHE A 300 16.71 24.80 -20.54
C PHE A 300 18.11 24.69 -21.13
N ALA A 301 19.18 24.86 -20.33
CA ALA A 301 20.54 24.61 -20.80
C ALA A 301 20.72 23.16 -21.28
N LYS A 302 20.22 22.18 -20.51
CA LYS A 302 20.22 20.75 -20.93
C LYS A 302 19.42 20.53 -22.21
N ILE A 303 18.26 21.17 -22.37
CA ILE A 303 17.45 21.05 -23.59
C ILE A 303 18.21 21.62 -24.81
N ARG A 304 18.94 22.73 -24.65
CA ARG A 304 19.77 23.27 -25.74
C ARG A 304 20.87 22.30 -26.17
N GLU A 305 21.51 21.66 -25.20
CA GLU A 305 22.56 20.66 -25.45
C GLU A 305 22.01 19.40 -26.14
N ASP A 306 20.82 18.96 -25.74
CA ASP A 306 20.15 17.79 -26.32
C ASP A 306 19.62 18.01 -27.75
N PHE A 307 19.28 19.26 -28.10
CA PHE A 307 18.63 19.60 -29.37
C PHE A 307 19.34 20.73 -30.14
N PRO A 308 20.66 20.61 -30.43
CA PRO A 308 21.46 21.69 -31.00
C PRO A 308 20.94 22.17 -32.36
N TYR A 309 20.41 21.25 -33.18
CA TYR A 309 19.88 21.56 -34.52
C TYR A 309 18.56 22.35 -34.51
N HIS A 310 17.86 22.41 -33.37
CA HIS A 310 16.61 23.16 -33.23
C HIS A 310 16.84 24.55 -32.65
N MET A 311 18.01 24.82 -32.07
CA MET A 311 18.25 26.05 -31.32
C MET A 311 18.47 27.26 -32.24
N PRO A 312 17.87 28.41 -31.93
CA PRO A 312 18.08 29.62 -32.71
C PRO A 312 19.52 30.12 -32.55
N ILE A 313 20.17 30.44 -33.67
CA ILE A 313 21.59 30.84 -33.72
C ILE A 313 21.83 32.22 -33.07
N LYS A 314 20.86 33.14 -33.21
CA LYS A 314 21.07 34.57 -32.90
C LYS A 314 20.37 35.06 -31.64
N GLN A 315 19.44 34.29 -31.07
CA GLN A 315 18.61 34.74 -29.96
C GLN A 315 18.73 33.78 -28.77
N PRO A 316 18.75 34.30 -27.53
CA PRO A 316 18.69 33.44 -26.37
C PRO A 316 17.36 32.69 -26.35
N TRP A 317 17.43 31.38 -26.17
CA TRP A 317 16.27 30.51 -26.02
C TRP A 317 16.32 29.77 -24.68
N PRO A 318 15.22 29.79 -23.89
CA PRO A 318 14.06 30.67 -24.05
C PRO A 318 14.43 32.15 -23.88
N SER A 319 13.55 33.05 -24.33
CA SER A 319 13.78 34.48 -24.12
C SER A 319 13.65 34.87 -22.63
N PRO A 320 14.24 35.99 -22.18
CA PRO A 320 14.10 36.46 -20.80
C PRO A 320 12.64 36.75 -20.39
N SER A 321 11.76 37.12 -21.32
CA SER A 321 10.33 37.30 -21.03
C SER A 321 9.63 35.97 -20.84
N GLN A 322 9.86 34.99 -21.74
CA GLN A 322 9.30 33.64 -21.61
C GLN A 322 9.75 32.98 -20.30
N THR A 323 11.02 33.13 -19.93
CA THR A 323 11.53 32.60 -18.65
C THR A 323 10.81 33.22 -17.47
N ARG A 324 10.59 34.54 -17.46
CA ARG A 324 9.84 35.22 -16.39
C ARG A 324 8.39 34.77 -16.33
N GLU A 325 7.75 34.57 -17.47
CA GLU A 325 6.38 34.07 -17.55
C GLU A 325 6.26 32.67 -16.97
N LEU A 326 7.19 31.75 -17.31
CA LEU A 326 7.23 30.40 -16.74
C LEU A 326 7.49 30.41 -15.23
N VAL A 327 8.44 31.23 -14.78
CA VAL A 327 8.74 31.42 -13.35
C VAL A 327 7.47 31.85 -12.59
N HIS A 328 6.68 32.76 -13.18
CA HIS A 328 5.40 33.18 -12.62
C HIS A 328 4.32 32.11 -12.71
N ALA A 329 4.20 31.40 -13.83
CA ALA A 329 3.18 30.37 -14.03
C ALA A 329 3.35 29.16 -13.10
N PHE A 330 4.60 28.81 -12.79
CA PHE A 330 4.90 27.69 -11.91
C PHE A 330 4.77 28.05 -10.42
N SER A 331 4.89 29.33 -10.04
CA SER A 331 4.71 29.84 -8.67
C SER A 331 5.38 29.00 -7.56
N GLY A 332 6.53 28.36 -7.83
CA GLY A 332 7.20 27.49 -6.85
C GLY A 332 6.74 26.03 -6.79
N LEU A 333 5.85 25.59 -7.70
CA LEU A 333 5.47 24.19 -7.91
C LEU A 333 6.46 23.49 -8.84
N PHE A 334 7.49 22.89 -8.24
CA PHE A 334 8.52 22.15 -8.95
C PHE A 334 7.99 20.95 -9.75
N VAL A 335 6.89 20.33 -9.33
CA VAL A 335 6.24 19.28 -10.15
C VAL A 335 5.75 19.84 -11.48
N PHE A 336 5.22 21.06 -11.49
CA PHE A 336 4.74 21.67 -12.73
C PHE A 336 5.92 22.00 -13.63
N ALA A 337 6.95 22.65 -13.08
CA ALA A 337 8.17 22.96 -13.82
C ALA A 337 8.83 21.69 -14.39
N SER A 338 9.04 20.65 -13.59
CA SER A 338 9.66 19.40 -14.06
C SER A 338 8.82 18.65 -15.09
N THR A 339 7.49 18.61 -14.94
CA THR A 339 6.58 18.04 -15.95
C THR A 339 6.69 18.83 -17.25
N ALA A 340 6.66 20.16 -17.17
CA ALA A 340 6.77 21.05 -18.32
C ALA A 340 8.13 20.90 -19.04
N MET A 341 9.24 20.80 -18.30
CA MET A 341 10.56 20.58 -18.90
C MET A 341 10.65 19.22 -19.58
N ARG A 342 10.08 18.15 -19.01
CA ARG A 342 9.98 16.84 -19.66
C ARG A 342 9.14 16.89 -20.94
N PHE A 343 8.04 17.63 -20.92
CA PHE A 343 7.19 17.84 -22.09
C PHE A 343 7.93 18.62 -23.21
N VAL A 344 8.65 19.68 -22.87
CA VAL A 344 9.45 20.45 -23.83
C VAL A 344 10.61 19.62 -24.39
N ARG A 345 11.23 18.78 -23.56
CA ARG A 345 12.35 17.90 -23.93
C ARG A 345 11.91 16.62 -24.65
N ASP A 346 10.61 16.41 -24.87
CA ASP A 346 10.10 15.15 -25.42
C ASP A 346 10.61 14.95 -26.86
N ARG A 347 11.38 13.88 -27.06
CA ARG A 347 11.96 13.54 -28.37
C ARG A 347 10.92 13.01 -29.34
N SER A 348 9.82 12.43 -28.87
CA SER A 348 8.74 11.93 -29.74
C SER A 348 8.04 13.07 -30.49
N ALA A 349 8.01 14.26 -29.89
CA ALA A 349 7.45 15.48 -30.48
C ALA A 349 8.39 16.21 -31.47
N ASN A 350 9.63 15.73 -31.61
CA ASN A 350 10.71 16.22 -32.47
C ASN A 350 11.17 17.68 -32.29
N ASN A 351 10.37 18.63 -31.78
CA ASN A 351 10.72 20.07 -31.77
C ASN A 351 10.46 20.77 -30.41
N PRO A 352 11.50 21.07 -29.62
CA PRO A 352 11.35 21.73 -28.30
C PRO A 352 10.85 23.18 -28.38
N LEU A 353 11.10 23.90 -29.48
CA LEU A 353 10.63 25.28 -29.64
C LEU A 353 9.09 25.29 -29.73
N LYS A 354 8.53 24.42 -30.58
CA LYS A 354 7.07 24.29 -30.71
C LYS A 354 6.42 23.80 -29.42
N GLN A 355 7.09 22.92 -28.68
CA GLN A 355 6.58 22.46 -27.39
C GLN A 355 6.58 23.56 -26.34
N LEU A 356 7.61 24.41 -26.30
CA LEU A 356 7.63 25.59 -25.45
C LEU A 356 6.51 26.57 -25.82
N ASP A 357 6.30 26.83 -27.11
CA ASP A 357 5.21 27.71 -27.57
C ASP A 357 3.82 27.16 -27.18
N SER A 358 3.61 25.84 -27.30
CA SER A 358 2.38 25.17 -26.87
C SER A 358 2.17 25.24 -25.35
N LEU A 359 3.24 25.09 -24.58
CA LEU A 359 3.22 25.24 -23.12
C LEU A 359 2.81 26.66 -22.73
N LEU A 360 3.46 27.68 -23.31
CA LEU A 360 3.15 29.09 -23.06
C LEU A 360 1.71 29.43 -23.46
N ALA A 361 1.24 28.93 -24.61
CA ALA A 361 -0.14 29.11 -25.03
C ALA A 361 -1.14 28.46 -24.05
N THR A 362 -0.81 27.30 -23.50
CA THR A 362 -1.62 26.65 -22.45
C THR A 362 -1.66 27.47 -21.17
N ILE A 363 -0.51 28.02 -20.75
CA ILE A 363 -0.40 28.89 -19.58
C ILE A 363 -1.21 30.17 -19.80
N ALA A 364 -1.10 30.84 -20.94
CA ALA A 364 -1.85 32.05 -21.26
C ALA A 364 -3.37 31.81 -21.24
N LYS A 365 -3.83 30.68 -21.78
CA LYS A 365 -5.26 30.27 -21.75
C LYS A 365 -5.77 29.93 -20.35
N SER A 366 -4.87 29.61 -19.42
CA SER A 366 -5.27 29.20 -18.08
C SER A 366 -5.82 30.35 -17.23
N GLY A 367 -5.50 31.62 -17.57
CA GLY A 367 -5.95 32.82 -16.86
C GLY A 367 -5.49 32.89 -15.39
N GLU A 368 -5.58 34.07 -14.75
CA GLU A 368 -5.27 34.26 -13.32
C GLU A 368 -6.30 33.63 -12.35
N CYS A 369 -7.18 32.76 -12.83
CA CYS A 369 -8.26 32.22 -12.01
C CYS A 369 -7.79 31.11 -11.05
N ASP A 370 -7.99 31.38 -9.77
CA ASP A 370 -8.14 30.46 -8.64
C ASP A 370 -6.88 29.88 -7.97
N GLN A 371 -5.73 30.55 -8.10
CA GLN A 371 -4.53 30.19 -7.32
C GLN A 371 -4.74 30.29 -5.79
N GLN A 372 -5.68 31.14 -5.34
CA GLN A 372 -6.01 31.27 -3.91
C GLN A 372 -6.77 30.05 -3.34
N HIS A 373 -7.53 29.32 -4.16
CA HIS A 373 -8.33 28.17 -3.70
C HIS A 373 -7.74 26.80 -4.07
N ASN A 374 -7.06 26.68 -5.23
CA ASN A 374 -6.35 25.46 -5.59
C ASN A 374 -4.97 25.78 -6.22
N PRO A 375 -3.87 25.59 -5.49
CA PRO A 375 -2.54 25.88 -6.00
C PRO A 375 -2.15 25.02 -7.20
N LEU A 376 -2.77 23.85 -7.39
CA LEU A 376 -2.50 22.93 -8.51
C LEU A 376 -3.35 23.21 -9.75
N SER A 377 -4.20 24.25 -9.76
CA SER A 377 -5.14 24.49 -10.86
C SER A 377 -4.46 24.67 -12.22
N ALA A 378 -3.38 25.45 -12.28
CA ALA A 378 -2.59 25.64 -13.51
C ALA A 378 -1.95 24.33 -13.98
N LEU A 379 -1.43 23.52 -13.05
CA LEU A 379 -0.90 22.19 -13.33
C LEU A 379 -1.98 21.24 -13.85
N HIS A 380 -3.18 21.23 -13.26
CA HIS A 380 -4.30 20.40 -13.71
C HIS A 380 -4.73 20.77 -15.13
N LYS A 381 -4.77 22.07 -15.46
CA LYS A 381 -5.02 22.54 -16.83
C LYS A 381 -3.93 22.07 -17.80
N PHE A 382 -2.68 22.03 -17.36
CA PHE A 382 -1.58 21.50 -18.15
C PHE A 382 -1.68 19.96 -18.34
N TYR A 383 -2.03 19.21 -17.29
CA TYR A 383 -2.34 17.77 -17.43
C TYR A 383 -3.48 17.52 -18.41
N LEU A 384 -4.52 18.34 -18.39
CA LEU A 384 -5.59 18.27 -19.38
C LEU A 384 -5.08 18.52 -20.81
N ALA A 385 -4.18 19.48 -21.00
CA ALA A 385 -3.60 19.73 -22.31
C ALA A 385 -2.79 18.52 -22.82
N ILE A 386 -2.03 17.87 -21.93
CA ILE A 386 -1.31 16.63 -22.25
C ILE A 386 -2.29 15.51 -22.65
N LEU A 387 -3.34 15.27 -21.86
CA LEU A 387 -4.33 14.23 -22.15
C LEU A 387 -5.10 14.49 -23.45
N LYS A 388 -5.40 15.76 -23.76
CA LYS A 388 -6.03 16.16 -25.03
C LYS A 388 -5.11 15.99 -26.25
N GLY A 389 -3.81 15.85 -26.04
CA GLY A 389 -2.86 15.52 -27.11
C GLY A 389 -2.96 14.08 -27.59
N ILE A 390 -3.54 13.18 -26.80
CA ILE A 390 -3.72 11.78 -27.18
C ILE A 390 -4.77 11.70 -28.32
N PRO A 391 -4.47 10.99 -29.43
CA PRO A 391 -5.43 10.76 -30.49
C PRO A 391 -6.73 10.15 -29.96
N THR A 392 -7.87 10.68 -30.40
CA THR A 392 -9.20 10.19 -30.00
C THR A 392 -9.47 8.79 -30.56
N GLY A 393 -10.56 8.17 -30.09
CA GLY A 393 -10.92 6.80 -30.48
C GLY A 393 -10.16 5.75 -29.66
N GLU A 394 -9.69 4.69 -30.30
CA GLU A 394 -9.09 3.52 -29.64
C GLU A 394 -7.83 3.87 -28.86
N CYS A 395 -6.96 4.73 -29.41
CA CYS A 395 -5.71 5.14 -28.76
C CYS A 395 -5.95 5.76 -27.36
N TYR A 396 -6.91 6.68 -27.26
CA TYR A 396 -7.30 7.27 -25.98
C TYR A 396 -7.94 6.24 -25.03
N GLN A 397 -8.78 5.33 -25.53
CA GLN A 397 -9.36 4.28 -24.68
C GLN A 397 -8.28 3.35 -24.14
N THR A 398 -7.30 2.96 -24.94
CA THR A 398 -6.13 2.18 -24.52
C THR A 398 -5.35 2.91 -23.42
N ALA A 399 -5.07 4.21 -23.59
CA ALA A 399 -4.42 5.01 -22.55
C ALA A 399 -5.24 5.02 -21.24
N LYS A 400 -6.56 5.23 -21.34
CA LYS A 400 -7.47 5.26 -20.19
C LYS A 400 -7.52 3.92 -19.44
N ARG A 401 -7.53 2.79 -20.16
CA ARG A 401 -7.48 1.43 -19.57
C ARG A 401 -6.17 1.20 -18.82
N ILE A 402 -5.03 1.55 -19.43
CA ILE A 402 -3.72 1.42 -18.78
C ILE A 402 -3.65 2.29 -17.51
N LEU A 403 -4.09 3.56 -17.58
CA LEU A 403 -4.14 4.46 -16.42
C LEU A 403 -5.07 3.93 -15.32
N GLY A 404 -6.23 3.39 -15.69
CA GLY A 404 -7.18 2.77 -14.75
C GLY A 404 -6.60 1.55 -14.03
N ALA A 405 -5.88 0.70 -14.75
CA ALA A 405 -5.21 -0.46 -14.16
C ALA A 405 -4.07 -0.05 -13.21
N CYS A 406 -3.27 0.97 -13.59
CA CYS A 406 -2.25 1.56 -12.73
C CYS A 406 -2.83 2.15 -11.42
N ASP A 407 -4.09 2.58 -11.46
CA ASP A 407 -4.79 3.20 -10.32
C ASP A 407 -5.30 2.19 -9.30
N LEU A 408 -5.86 1.09 -9.80
CA LEU A 408 -6.71 0.19 -9.02
C LEU A 408 -6.04 -1.11 -8.61
N LEU A 409 -5.07 -1.62 -9.36
CA LEU A 409 -4.37 -2.83 -8.99
C LEU A 409 -3.35 -2.49 -7.89
N PRO A 410 -3.45 -3.06 -6.67
CA PRO A 410 -2.51 -2.78 -5.60
C PRO A 410 -1.13 -3.30 -5.98
N ARG A 411 -0.11 -2.45 -5.90
CA ARG A 411 1.26 -2.84 -6.29
C ARG A 411 1.83 -3.98 -5.42
N ASN A 412 1.30 -4.17 -4.21
CA ASN A 412 1.69 -5.25 -3.29
C ASN A 412 1.13 -6.63 -3.70
N THR A 413 0.07 -6.66 -4.53
CA THR A 413 -0.48 -7.88 -5.15
C THR A 413 0.06 -8.11 -6.57
N MET A 414 0.72 -7.11 -7.16
CA MET A 414 1.26 -7.25 -8.51
C MET A 414 2.63 -7.90 -8.46
N HIS A 415 2.65 -9.20 -8.78
CA HIS A 415 3.76 -9.75 -9.56
C HIS A 415 3.75 -9.22 -11.01
N ALA A 416 2.72 -8.47 -11.42
CA ALA A 416 2.68 -7.68 -12.66
C ALA A 416 3.39 -6.33 -12.51
N THR A 417 4.66 -6.35 -12.12
CA THR A 417 5.50 -5.16 -11.99
C THR A 417 6.01 -4.65 -13.33
N SER A 418 5.45 -5.09 -14.45
CA SER A 418 6.00 -4.77 -15.75
C SER A 418 4.93 -4.35 -16.74
N LEU A 419 5.28 -3.40 -17.63
CA LEU A 419 4.37 -2.93 -18.66
C LEU A 419 3.86 -4.10 -19.52
N LEU A 420 4.71 -5.08 -19.82
CA LEU A 420 4.34 -6.28 -20.58
C LEU A 420 3.25 -7.08 -19.87
N LEU A 421 3.41 -7.32 -18.56
CA LEU A 421 2.41 -8.05 -17.77
C LEU A 421 1.09 -7.30 -17.69
N MET A 422 1.15 -5.97 -17.54
CA MET A 422 -0.05 -5.11 -17.57
C MET A 422 -0.78 -5.20 -18.91
N CYS A 423 -0.06 -5.09 -20.03
CA CYS A 423 -0.63 -5.15 -21.37
C CYS A 423 -1.22 -6.54 -21.67
N ASN A 424 -0.51 -7.62 -21.35
CA ASN A 424 -1.04 -8.98 -21.47
C ASN A 424 -2.27 -9.20 -20.58
N PHE A 425 -2.29 -8.62 -19.37
CA PHE A 425 -3.45 -8.69 -18.49
C PHE A 425 -4.68 -8.01 -19.12
N LEU A 426 -4.50 -6.78 -19.62
CA LEU A 426 -5.54 -5.97 -20.25
C LEU A 426 -5.93 -6.43 -21.66
N GLY A 427 -5.15 -7.32 -22.27
CA GLY A 427 -5.32 -7.75 -23.66
C GLY A 427 -5.02 -6.62 -24.64
N ILE A 428 -3.91 -5.91 -24.43
CA ILE A 428 -3.46 -4.77 -25.25
C ILE A 428 -2.17 -5.19 -25.95
N GLU A 429 -2.12 -5.01 -27.26
CA GLU A 429 -0.93 -5.28 -28.05
C GLU A 429 0.18 -4.25 -27.80
N GLN A 430 1.43 -4.65 -28.03
CA GLN A 430 2.59 -3.77 -27.83
C GLN A 430 2.46 -2.45 -28.61
N GLY A 431 2.09 -2.53 -29.89
CA GLY A 431 1.98 -1.35 -30.76
C GLY A 431 0.95 -0.35 -30.25
N ASP A 432 -0.21 -0.83 -29.82
CA ASP A 432 -1.29 0.01 -29.29
C ASP A 432 -0.91 0.63 -27.94
N ALA A 433 -0.25 -0.15 -27.06
CA ALA A 433 0.23 0.35 -25.79
C ALA A 433 1.20 1.51 -25.98
N TYR A 434 2.23 1.35 -26.83
CA TYR A 434 3.19 2.43 -27.07
C TYR A 434 2.58 3.61 -27.82
N SER A 435 1.65 3.39 -28.74
CA SER A 435 0.92 4.46 -29.43
C SER A 435 0.10 5.31 -28.45
N ALA A 436 -0.57 4.67 -27.49
CA ALA A 436 -1.34 5.32 -26.44
C ALA A 436 -0.47 6.05 -25.42
N LEU A 437 0.68 5.46 -25.05
CA LEU A 437 1.59 6.00 -24.04
C LEU A 437 2.56 7.06 -24.55
N ASN A 438 2.74 7.17 -25.87
CA ASN A 438 3.67 8.11 -26.52
C ASN A 438 3.46 9.57 -26.08
N TRP A 439 2.24 9.95 -25.71
CA TRP A 439 1.90 11.32 -25.31
C TRP A 439 2.06 11.58 -23.80
N LEU A 440 2.40 10.54 -23.03
CA LEU A 440 2.38 10.56 -21.58
C LEU A 440 3.77 10.52 -20.94
N HIS A 441 4.85 10.60 -21.72
CA HIS A 441 6.23 10.56 -21.20
C HIS A 441 6.57 11.67 -20.21
N SER A 442 5.87 12.81 -20.26
CA SER A 442 6.04 13.90 -19.32
C SER A 442 5.46 13.61 -17.93
N VAL A 443 4.51 12.67 -17.82
CA VAL A 443 3.75 12.35 -16.61
C VAL A 443 3.89 10.88 -16.16
N LEU A 444 4.30 9.97 -17.04
CA LEU A 444 4.51 8.55 -16.78
C LEU A 444 5.95 8.13 -17.07
N ALA A 445 6.50 7.28 -16.21
CA ALA A 445 7.70 6.51 -16.51
C ALA A 445 7.28 5.35 -17.42
N VAL A 446 7.49 5.52 -18.73
CA VAL A 446 7.16 4.50 -19.74
C VAL A 446 8.46 3.76 -20.09
N PRO A 447 8.57 2.45 -19.80
CA PRO A 447 9.77 1.68 -20.11
C PRO A 447 9.91 1.45 -21.62
N LEU A 448 11.16 1.37 -22.10
CA LEU A 448 11.46 0.93 -23.46
C LEU A 448 11.00 -0.53 -23.66
N PRO A 449 10.73 -0.98 -24.91
CA PRO A 449 10.27 -2.33 -25.18
C PRO A 449 11.12 -3.44 -24.55
N GLN A 450 12.44 -3.28 -24.59
CA GLN A 450 13.41 -4.21 -24.00
C GLN A 450 13.37 -4.26 -22.45
N GLU A 451 12.86 -3.21 -21.81
CA GLU A 451 12.75 -3.08 -20.36
C GLU A 451 11.34 -3.42 -19.85
N ALA A 452 10.35 -3.50 -20.75
CA ALA A 452 8.95 -3.70 -20.42
C ALA A 452 8.65 -5.02 -19.69
N VAL A 453 9.58 -5.98 -19.71
CA VAL A 453 9.48 -7.26 -18.99
C VAL A 453 9.75 -7.11 -17.48
N SER A 454 10.62 -6.18 -17.10
CA SER A 454 11.05 -5.99 -15.70
C SER A 454 10.57 -4.66 -15.09
N ARG A 455 10.32 -3.64 -15.92
CA ARG A 455 9.99 -2.28 -15.46
C ARG A 455 8.50 -2.00 -15.54
N GLU A 456 7.97 -1.44 -14.45
CA GLU A 456 6.58 -1.03 -14.34
C GLU A 456 6.32 0.30 -15.06
N ILE A 457 5.06 0.49 -15.44
CA ILE A 457 4.55 1.82 -15.73
C ILE A 457 4.07 2.47 -14.43
N LYS A 458 4.49 3.72 -14.20
CA LYS A 458 4.08 4.48 -13.02
C LYS A 458 3.99 5.98 -13.29
N PRO A 459 3.09 6.70 -12.60
CA PRO A 459 3.15 8.15 -12.55
C PRO A 459 4.50 8.63 -12.05
N LEU A 460 5.07 9.65 -12.70
CA LEU A 460 6.32 10.28 -12.27
C LEU A 460 6.13 11.11 -11.00
N HIS A 461 4.89 11.47 -10.67
CA HIS A 461 4.54 12.17 -9.43
C HIS A 461 3.09 11.87 -9.03
N SER A 462 2.84 11.80 -7.72
CA SER A 462 1.53 11.46 -7.14
C SER A 462 0.41 12.42 -7.57
N SER A 463 0.73 13.69 -7.83
CA SER A 463 -0.25 14.73 -8.24
C SER A 463 -0.97 14.37 -9.53
N PHE A 464 -0.35 13.64 -10.45
CA PHE A 464 -1.03 13.21 -11.68
C PHE A 464 -2.10 12.17 -11.38
N GLY A 465 -1.79 11.17 -10.53
CA GLY A 465 -2.78 10.21 -10.06
C GLY A 465 -3.88 10.85 -9.21
N ASP A 466 -3.55 11.84 -8.39
CA ASP A 466 -4.54 12.63 -7.63
C ASP A 466 -5.50 13.37 -8.59
N PHE A 467 -4.95 14.04 -9.61
CA PHE A 467 -5.70 14.72 -10.66
C PHE A 467 -6.64 13.76 -11.42
N LEU A 468 -6.16 12.58 -11.84
CA LEU A 468 -6.99 11.61 -12.56
C LEU A 468 -8.22 11.14 -11.76
N ARG A 469 -8.18 11.21 -10.42
CA ARG A 469 -9.28 10.83 -9.52
C ARG A 469 -10.13 12.02 -9.05
N ASP A 470 -9.64 13.24 -9.24
CA ASP A 470 -10.26 14.45 -8.70
C ASP A 470 -11.64 14.69 -9.33
N SER A 471 -12.62 15.11 -8.53
CA SER A 471 -13.96 15.44 -9.02
C SER A 471 -14.00 16.68 -9.92
N SER A 472 -13.00 17.56 -9.82
CA SER A 472 -12.83 18.71 -10.72
C SER A 472 -12.29 18.33 -12.10
N THR A 473 -11.75 17.12 -12.25
CA THR A 473 -11.30 16.62 -13.55
C THR A 473 -12.52 16.30 -14.42
N PRO A 474 -12.59 16.82 -15.66
CA PRO A 474 -13.67 16.51 -16.59
C PRO A 474 -13.90 15.02 -16.73
N ASP A 475 -15.16 14.63 -16.78
CA ASP A 475 -15.60 13.23 -16.71
C ASP A 475 -14.99 12.31 -17.77
N GLU A 476 -14.67 12.86 -18.94
CA GLU A 476 -14.01 12.13 -20.03
C GLU A 476 -12.58 11.68 -19.68
N PHE A 477 -11.84 12.50 -18.92
CA PHE A 477 -10.45 12.29 -18.50
C PHE A 477 -10.33 11.66 -17.11
N ARG A 478 -11.42 11.66 -16.34
CA ARG A 478 -11.45 11.11 -14.99
C ARG A 478 -11.42 9.58 -15.00
N ILE A 479 -10.56 9.01 -14.17
CA ILE A 479 -10.51 7.57 -13.90
C ILE A 479 -11.54 7.26 -12.81
N LYS A 480 -12.67 6.70 -13.25
CA LYS A 480 -13.76 6.29 -12.36
C LYS A 480 -13.50 4.88 -11.87
N ARG A 481 -13.37 4.72 -10.55
CA ARG A 481 -13.09 3.42 -9.92
C ARG A 481 -14.04 2.29 -10.36
N PRO A 482 -15.38 2.48 -10.43
CA PRO A 482 -16.27 1.41 -10.86
C PRO A 482 -16.00 0.93 -12.28
N GLU A 483 -15.77 1.86 -13.23
CA GLU A 483 -15.51 1.54 -14.63
C GLU A 483 -14.17 0.80 -14.81
N ALA A 484 -13.10 1.34 -14.24
CA ALA A 484 -11.78 0.72 -14.32
C ALA A 484 -11.74 -0.65 -13.61
N GLY A 485 -12.47 -0.81 -12.51
CA GLY A 485 -12.54 -2.09 -11.82
C GLY A 485 -13.43 -3.10 -12.54
N GLU A 486 -14.45 -2.69 -13.29
CA GLU A 486 -15.18 -3.58 -14.20
C GLU A 486 -14.24 -4.20 -15.24
N ASP A 487 -13.38 -3.37 -15.85
CA ASP A 487 -12.39 -3.82 -16.84
C ASP A 487 -11.40 -4.82 -16.22
N ILE A 488 -10.89 -4.53 -15.01
CA ILE A 488 -10.01 -5.46 -14.27
C ILE A 488 -10.71 -6.80 -14.00
N VAL A 489 -11.97 -6.81 -13.58
CA VAL A 489 -12.70 -8.05 -13.34
C VAL A 489 -12.86 -8.84 -14.64
N LYS A 490 -13.27 -8.18 -15.74
CA LYS A 490 -13.40 -8.83 -17.05
C LYS A 490 -12.07 -9.44 -17.52
N CYS A 491 -10.97 -8.70 -17.39
CA CYS A 491 -9.63 -9.19 -17.74
C CYS A 491 -9.20 -10.38 -16.88
N SER A 492 -9.50 -10.33 -15.58
CA SER A 492 -9.24 -11.44 -14.65
C SER A 492 -9.99 -12.70 -15.06
N LEU A 493 -11.28 -12.57 -15.38
CA LEU A 493 -12.13 -13.67 -15.83
C LEU A 493 -11.62 -14.29 -17.14
N ARG A 494 -11.19 -13.47 -18.11
CA ARG A 494 -10.61 -13.92 -19.38
C ARG A 494 -9.42 -14.85 -19.13
N ILE A 495 -8.46 -14.41 -18.31
CA ILE A 495 -7.23 -15.16 -18.03
C ILE A 495 -7.54 -16.45 -17.27
N LEU A 496 -8.38 -16.37 -16.23
CA LEU A 496 -8.76 -17.54 -15.43
C LEU A 496 -9.50 -18.59 -16.27
N ARG A 497 -10.27 -18.18 -17.29
CA ARG A 497 -10.93 -19.10 -18.23
C ARG A 497 -9.95 -19.77 -19.17
N GLN A 498 -9.07 -18.99 -19.79
CA GLN A 498 -8.06 -19.51 -20.72
C GLN A 498 -7.14 -20.52 -20.05
N ALA A 499 -6.75 -20.26 -18.81
CA ALA A 499 -5.95 -21.22 -18.05
C ALA A 499 -6.72 -22.50 -17.65
N ASN A 500 -8.05 -22.44 -17.57
CA ASN A 500 -8.93 -23.53 -17.14
C ASN A 500 -9.57 -24.35 -18.29
N ILE A 501 -8.99 -24.32 -19.50
CA ILE A 501 -9.57 -24.99 -20.70
C ILE A 501 -9.69 -26.53 -20.55
N SER A 502 -9.07 -27.18 -19.56
CA SER A 502 -9.22 -28.62 -19.34
C SER A 502 -10.23 -28.98 -18.23
N ARG A 503 -11.25 -29.78 -18.59
CA ARG A 503 -12.18 -30.41 -17.61
C ARG A 503 -11.52 -31.51 -16.76
N THR A 504 -10.36 -32.02 -17.15
CA THR A 504 -9.68 -33.17 -16.54
C THR A 504 -8.40 -32.80 -15.78
N ALA A 505 -7.87 -31.58 -15.95
CA ALA A 505 -6.70 -31.12 -15.21
C ALA A 505 -7.13 -30.48 -13.87
N PRO A 506 -6.52 -30.87 -12.73
CA PRO A 506 -6.81 -30.28 -11.43
C PRO A 506 -6.20 -28.88 -11.22
N LEU A 507 -5.35 -28.39 -12.15
CA LEU A 507 -4.67 -27.10 -12.04
C LEU A 507 -4.70 -26.34 -13.38
N PRO A 508 -5.05 -25.02 -13.40
CA PRO A 508 -4.91 -24.16 -14.56
C PRO A 508 -3.50 -24.22 -15.16
N GLN A 509 -3.43 -24.44 -16.47
CA GLN A 509 -2.19 -24.50 -17.21
C GLN A 509 -1.88 -23.12 -17.79
N ALA A 510 -0.77 -22.53 -17.32
CA ALA A 510 -0.35 -21.19 -17.71
C ALA A 510 0.01 -21.08 -19.21
N SER A 511 0.33 -22.20 -19.86
CA SER A 511 0.59 -22.32 -21.30
C SER A 511 -0.63 -22.09 -22.19
N ASN A 512 -1.84 -22.05 -21.62
CA ASN A 512 -3.09 -21.88 -22.38
C ASN A 512 -3.58 -20.43 -22.42
N ILE A 513 -2.82 -19.49 -21.85
CA ILE A 513 -3.20 -18.08 -21.78
C ILE A 513 -2.78 -17.40 -23.09
N ASP A 514 -3.73 -16.69 -23.69
CA ASP A 514 -3.48 -15.92 -24.91
C ASP A 514 -2.76 -14.62 -24.56
N LEU A 515 -1.58 -14.42 -25.17
CA LEU A 515 -0.70 -13.29 -24.89
C LEU A 515 -0.83 -12.29 -26.04
N SER A 516 -1.31 -11.07 -25.75
CA SER A 516 -1.38 -9.96 -26.71
C SER A 516 -0.01 -9.33 -26.98
N TRP A 517 0.98 -9.60 -26.14
CA TRP A 517 2.36 -9.21 -26.32
C TRP A 517 3.24 -10.45 -26.20
N ASP A 518 3.74 -10.91 -27.36
CA ASP A 518 4.52 -12.13 -27.54
C ASP A 518 5.78 -12.16 -26.68
N HIS A 519 5.66 -12.77 -25.50
CA HIS A 519 6.76 -13.06 -24.60
C HIS A 519 6.38 -14.23 -23.69
N GLU A 520 6.50 -15.44 -24.23
CA GLU A 520 6.15 -16.64 -23.48
C GLU A 520 7.27 -17.02 -22.51
N SER A 521 6.99 -16.89 -21.22
CA SER A 521 7.82 -17.47 -20.17
C SER A 521 6.93 -18.04 -19.07
N ALA A 522 7.32 -19.17 -18.49
CA ALA A 522 6.57 -19.79 -17.39
C ALA A 522 6.32 -18.80 -16.23
N LYS A 523 7.30 -17.93 -15.95
CA LYS A 523 7.20 -16.87 -14.94
C LYS A 523 6.17 -15.80 -15.31
N THR A 524 6.12 -15.40 -16.58
CA THR A 524 5.15 -14.41 -17.10
C THR A 524 3.73 -14.94 -16.92
N CYS A 525 3.48 -16.19 -17.35
CA CYS A 525 2.14 -16.77 -17.27
C CYS A 525 1.71 -17.04 -15.81
N GLU A 526 2.63 -17.45 -14.93
CA GLU A 526 2.35 -17.56 -13.49
C GLU A 526 2.01 -16.20 -12.86
N ALA A 527 2.76 -15.14 -13.20
CA ALA A 527 2.49 -13.79 -12.71
C ALA A 527 1.14 -13.25 -13.19
N LEU A 528 0.74 -13.53 -14.44
CA LEU A 528 -0.58 -13.19 -14.98
C LEU A 528 -1.70 -13.89 -14.22
N LEU A 529 -1.55 -15.19 -13.93
CA LEU A 529 -2.52 -15.95 -13.15
C LEU A 529 -2.71 -15.39 -11.75
N ARG A 530 -1.60 -15.08 -11.06
CA ARG A 530 -1.65 -14.45 -9.73
C ARG A 530 -2.34 -13.09 -9.79
N THR A 531 -2.00 -12.26 -10.77
CA THR A 531 -2.61 -10.94 -10.97
C THR A 531 -4.11 -11.05 -11.23
N ALA A 532 -4.55 -12.02 -12.04
CA ALA A 532 -5.96 -12.28 -12.29
C ALA A 532 -6.70 -12.75 -11.02
N TYR A 533 -6.06 -13.57 -10.19
CA TYR A 533 -6.61 -13.98 -8.91
C TYR A 533 -6.80 -12.79 -7.97
N ASP A 534 -5.76 -11.98 -7.80
CA ASP A 534 -5.78 -10.84 -6.89
C ASP A 534 -6.74 -9.75 -7.37
N GLY A 535 -6.71 -9.41 -8.66
CA GLY A 535 -7.65 -8.48 -9.27
C GLY A 535 -9.10 -8.91 -9.03
N PHE A 536 -9.40 -10.20 -9.18
CA PHE A 536 -10.72 -10.73 -8.86
C PHE A 536 -11.02 -10.68 -7.36
N ARG A 537 -10.09 -11.07 -6.48
CA ARG A 537 -10.26 -11.12 -5.01
C ARG A 537 -10.48 -9.74 -4.39
N ILE A 538 -9.66 -8.76 -4.75
CA ILE A 538 -9.75 -7.39 -4.25
C ILE A 538 -11.10 -6.78 -4.62
N LEU A 539 -11.52 -6.99 -5.87
CA LEU A 539 -12.71 -6.37 -6.43
C LEU A 539 -14.00 -7.14 -6.13
N THR A 540 -13.94 -8.38 -5.61
CA THR A 540 -15.13 -9.19 -5.30
C THR A 540 -15.23 -9.73 -3.87
N VAL A 541 -14.18 -9.65 -3.06
CA VAL A 541 -14.16 -10.26 -1.71
C VAL A 541 -13.75 -9.27 -0.62
N GLU A 542 -12.68 -8.50 -0.82
CA GLU A 542 -12.12 -7.64 0.23
C GLU A 542 -12.78 -6.27 0.32
N ASP A 543 -13.11 -5.63 -0.81
CA ASP A 543 -13.80 -4.34 -0.83
C ASP A 543 -15.32 -4.49 -1.06
N SER A 544 -16.05 -4.77 0.02
CA SER A 544 -17.52 -4.86 -0.04
C SER A 544 -18.19 -3.56 -0.51
N LYS A 545 -17.54 -2.39 -0.39
CA LYS A 545 -18.08 -1.11 -0.90
C LYS A 545 -17.92 -1.02 -2.40
N PHE A 546 -16.82 -1.54 -2.94
CA PHE A 546 -16.57 -1.61 -4.38
C PHE A 546 -17.60 -2.50 -5.08
N LEU A 547 -17.81 -3.75 -4.65
CA LEU A 547 -18.90 -4.58 -5.19
C LEU A 547 -20.25 -3.89 -5.08
N LYS A 548 -20.48 -3.17 -3.97
CA LYS A 548 -21.73 -2.42 -3.74
C LYS A 548 -21.95 -1.26 -4.70
N SER A 549 -20.92 -0.82 -5.42
CA SER A 549 -21.03 0.24 -6.43
C SER A 549 -21.65 -0.23 -7.76
N PHE A 550 -21.65 -1.54 -8.02
CA PHE A 550 -22.24 -2.11 -9.24
C PHE A 550 -23.75 -2.33 -9.09
N PRO A 551 -24.56 -2.17 -10.15
CA PRO A 551 -25.96 -2.63 -10.17
C PRO A 551 -26.07 -4.13 -9.84
N LEU A 552 -27.14 -4.53 -9.14
CA LEU A 552 -27.30 -5.91 -8.64
C LEU A 552 -27.27 -6.97 -9.75
N ALA A 553 -27.88 -6.67 -10.90
CA ALA A 553 -27.88 -7.54 -12.08
C ALA A 553 -26.47 -7.76 -12.65
N LYS A 554 -25.66 -6.69 -12.69
CA LYS A 554 -24.27 -6.76 -13.17
C LYS A 554 -23.39 -7.58 -12.22
N ARG A 555 -23.66 -7.53 -10.90
CA ARG A 555 -22.97 -8.41 -9.94
C ARG A 555 -23.29 -9.87 -10.17
N ALA A 556 -24.56 -10.21 -10.44
CA ALA A 556 -24.96 -11.59 -10.70
C ALA A 556 -24.26 -12.15 -11.96
N GLU A 557 -24.25 -11.36 -13.05
CA GLU A 557 -23.54 -11.69 -14.29
C GLU A 557 -22.04 -11.96 -14.04
N LEU A 558 -21.35 -11.09 -13.29
CA LEU A 558 -19.92 -11.26 -12.99
C LEU A 558 -19.61 -12.48 -12.10
N LEU A 559 -20.61 -13.01 -11.39
CA LEU A 559 -20.43 -14.06 -10.37
C LEU A 559 -20.95 -15.43 -10.78
N GLU A 560 -21.87 -15.50 -11.74
CA GLU A 560 -22.34 -16.77 -12.35
C GLU A 560 -21.25 -17.43 -13.20
N GLU A 561 -20.24 -16.66 -13.60
CA GLU A 561 -19.24 -17.03 -14.59
C GLU A 561 -17.99 -17.73 -14.05
N VAL A 562 -17.88 -17.96 -12.72
CA VAL A 562 -16.67 -18.49 -12.06
C VAL A 562 -16.98 -19.68 -11.15
N ASP A 563 -16.30 -20.80 -11.39
CA ASP A 563 -16.29 -21.94 -10.48
C ASP A 563 -15.29 -21.71 -9.34
N PHE A 564 -15.76 -21.07 -8.26
CA PHE A 564 -14.99 -20.78 -7.06
C PHE A 564 -14.35 -22.01 -6.39
N SER A 565 -14.87 -23.23 -6.65
CA SER A 565 -14.33 -24.45 -6.03
C SER A 565 -12.94 -24.84 -6.55
N LYS A 566 -12.55 -24.34 -7.73
CA LYS A 566 -11.24 -24.58 -8.35
C LYS A 566 -10.18 -23.53 -8.02
N LEU A 567 -10.56 -22.47 -7.30
CA LEU A 567 -9.69 -21.34 -6.97
C LEU A 567 -8.98 -21.49 -5.61
N ASP A 568 -9.40 -22.44 -4.76
CA ASP A 568 -8.84 -22.71 -3.43
C ASP A 568 -7.39 -23.26 -3.46
N CYS A 569 -6.90 -23.74 -4.60
CA CYS A 569 -5.57 -24.38 -4.71
C CYS A 569 -4.40 -23.41 -4.99
N TYR A 570 -4.65 -22.13 -5.25
CA TYR A 570 -3.60 -21.11 -5.51
C TYR A 570 -3.33 -20.20 -4.31
N VAL A 571 -3.92 -20.51 -3.16
CA VAL A 571 -3.80 -19.76 -1.91
C VAL A 571 -2.39 -19.95 -1.32
N HIS A 572 -1.61 -18.86 -1.23
CA HIS A 572 -0.32 -18.82 -0.53
C HIS A 572 -0.46 -19.38 0.91
N PRO A 573 0.54 -20.09 1.47
CA PRO A 573 0.49 -20.65 2.82
C PRO A 573 0.04 -19.64 3.89
N ASP A 574 0.45 -18.37 3.78
CA ASP A 574 0.08 -17.31 4.72
C ASP A 574 -1.40 -16.89 4.63
N VAL A 575 -2.02 -17.06 3.46
CA VAL A 575 -3.46 -16.77 3.24
C VAL A 575 -4.32 -17.96 3.67
N LYS A 576 -3.77 -19.18 3.64
CA LYS A 576 -4.42 -20.41 4.12
C LYS A 576 -4.86 -20.27 5.59
N THR A 577 -4.08 -19.55 6.39
CA THR A 577 -4.35 -19.29 7.82
C THR A 577 -5.59 -18.41 8.03
N SER A 578 -5.79 -17.38 7.20
CA SER A 578 -6.94 -16.45 7.29
C SER A 578 -8.24 -17.09 6.78
N VAL A 579 -8.16 -17.85 5.68
CA VAL A 579 -9.31 -18.56 5.09
C VAL A 579 -9.75 -19.73 5.97
N HIS A 580 -8.81 -20.51 6.55
CA HIS A 580 -9.15 -21.57 7.50
C HIS A 580 -9.74 -21.03 8.80
N ALA A 581 -9.25 -19.90 9.32
CA ALA A 581 -9.82 -19.27 10.52
C ALA A 581 -11.28 -18.84 10.30
N THR A 582 -11.60 -18.36 9.09
CA THR A 582 -12.97 -17.99 8.72
C THR A 582 -13.85 -19.23 8.50
N ARG A 583 -13.35 -20.26 7.82
CA ARG A 583 -14.09 -21.51 7.55
C ARG A 583 -14.37 -22.33 8.82
N SER A 584 -13.43 -22.38 9.77
CA SER A 584 -13.57 -23.05 11.06
C SER A 584 -14.67 -22.41 11.93
N ARG A 585 -14.76 -21.07 11.97
CA ARG A 585 -15.82 -20.36 12.73
C ARG A 585 -17.22 -20.64 12.21
N HIS A 586 -17.40 -20.73 10.90
CA HIS A 586 -18.71 -21.00 10.29
C HIS A 586 -19.15 -22.47 10.45
N GLN A 587 -18.19 -23.41 10.40
CA GLN A 587 -18.43 -24.83 10.67
C GLN A 587 -18.92 -25.05 12.12
N SER A 588 -18.26 -24.44 13.11
CA SER A 588 -18.65 -24.52 14.52
C SER A 588 -20.03 -23.92 14.81
N LEU A 589 -20.39 -22.81 14.14
CA LEU A 589 -21.71 -22.21 14.26
C LEU A 589 -22.83 -23.13 13.72
N PHE A 590 -22.56 -23.83 12.61
CA PHE A 590 -23.53 -24.75 12.01
C PHE A 590 -23.72 -26.04 12.83
N GLU A 591 -22.63 -26.61 13.35
CA GLU A 591 -22.70 -27.77 14.25
C GLU A 591 -23.47 -27.43 15.54
N TRP A 592 -23.23 -26.25 16.10
CA TRP A 592 -23.98 -25.73 17.24
C TRP A 592 -25.47 -25.52 16.94
N LEU A 593 -25.80 -24.93 15.79
CA LEU A 593 -27.19 -24.75 15.34
C LEU A 593 -27.90 -26.09 15.12
N SER A 594 -27.23 -27.06 14.50
CA SER A 594 -27.77 -28.40 14.26
C SER A 594 -28.09 -29.12 15.58
N ASP A 595 -27.21 -29.01 16.58
CA ASP A 595 -27.42 -29.58 17.90
C ASP A 595 -28.58 -28.92 18.66
N LYS A 596 -28.70 -27.59 18.56
CA LYS A 596 -29.82 -26.84 19.17
C LYS A 596 -31.17 -27.09 18.51
N LEU A 597 -31.22 -27.27 17.19
CA LEU A 597 -32.45 -27.63 16.47
C LEU A 597 -32.93 -29.05 16.82
N LYS A 598 -32.00 -29.99 17.03
CA LYS A 598 -32.33 -31.36 17.47
C LYS A 598 -32.91 -31.41 18.89
N THR A 599 -32.49 -30.50 19.75
CA THR A 599 -32.82 -30.51 21.19
C THR A 599 -33.95 -29.54 21.57
N SER A 600 -34.46 -28.73 20.64
CA SER A 600 -35.58 -27.80 20.90
C SER A 600 -36.94 -28.50 20.89
N PRO A 601 -37.69 -28.53 22.01
CA PRO A 601 -39.01 -29.18 22.09
C PRO A 601 -40.07 -28.53 21.19
N GLU A 602 -39.91 -27.24 20.89
CA GLU A 602 -40.80 -26.47 20.01
C GLU A 602 -40.55 -26.80 18.54
N PHE A 603 -39.28 -27.06 18.17
CA PHE A 603 -38.90 -27.44 16.82
C PHE A 603 -39.22 -28.92 16.51
N GLN A 604 -39.13 -29.81 17.50
CA GLN A 604 -39.57 -31.21 17.35
C GLN A 604 -41.08 -31.38 17.12
N LYS A 605 -41.89 -30.36 17.47
CA LYS A 605 -43.33 -30.31 17.17
C LYS A 605 -43.62 -29.81 15.75
N SER A 606 -42.64 -29.23 15.05
CA SER A 606 -42.80 -28.77 13.66
C SER A 606 -42.90 -29.97 12.71
N ARG A 607 -43.74 -29.86 11.68
CA ARG A 607 -43.96 -30.93 10.68
C ARG A 607 -42.70 -31.24 9.84
N ILE A 608 -41.65 -30.42 9.91
CA ILE A 608 -40.39 -30.56 9.15
C ILE A 608 -39.57 -31.77 9.64
N VAL A 609 -39.61 -32.07 10.94
CA VAL A 609 -38.82 -33.19 11.51
C VAL A 609 -39.47 -34.56 11.28
N LYS A 610 -40.79 -34.60 10.98
CA LYS A 610 -41.53 -35.85 10.77
C LYS A 610 -41.29 -36.50 9.40
N SER A 611 -40.67 -35.80 8.44
CA SER A 611 -40.12 -36.46 7.25
C SER A 611 -38.72 -36.97 7.60
N SER A 612 -38.57 -38.29 7.60
CA SER A 612 -37.32 -39.00 7.92
C SER A 612 -36.17 -38.59 6.98
N MET A 613 -35.45 -37.53 7.29
CA MET A 613 -34.27 -37.09 6.53
C MET A 613 -32.97 -37.32 7.32
N PRO A 614 -32.04 -38.14 6.80
CA PRO A 614 -30.68 -38.21 7.30
C PRO A 614 -29.92 -36.92 6.96
N MET A 615 -29.44 -36.21 7.98
CA MET A 615 -28.64 -34.97 7.87
C MET A 615 -27.36 -35.09 7.02
N SER A 616 -26.90 -36.31 6.73
CA SER A 616 -25.73 -36.61 5.87
C SER A 616 -25.92 -36.26 4.38
N ARG A 617 -27.12 -35.87 3.94
CA ARG A 617 -27.42 -35.53 2.53
C ARG A 617 -27.43 -34.02 2.24
N ILE A 618 -27.21 -33.16 3.23
CA ILE A 618 -27.14 -31.70 3.03
C ILE A 618 -25.76 -31.35 2.45
N LYS A 619 -25.70 -30.98 1.16
CA LYS A 619 -24.46 -30.53 0.51
C LYS A 619 -24.33 -29.01 0.56
N TYR A 620 -23.16 -28.54 0.97
CA TYR A 620 -22.75 -27.15 1.17
C TYR A 620 -22.59 -26.42 -0.17
N HIS A 621 -23.30 -25.31 -0.40
CA HIS A 621 -22.99 -24.36 -1.48
C HIS A 621 -23.11 -22.92 -0.92
N ASN A 622 -22.01 -22.15 -1.00
CA ASN A 622 -21.94 -20.69 -0.82
C ASN A 622 -22.66 -20.08 0.41
N ILE A 623 -21.96 -20.02 1.55
CA ILE A 623 -22.27 -19.01 2.57
C ILE A 623 -21.27 -17.85 2.38
N ARG A 624 -21.74 -16.74 1.82
CA ARG A 624 -21.01 -15.47 1.84
C ARG A 624 -21.27 -14.76 3.16
N SER A 625 -20.21 -14.33 3.83
CA SER A 625 -20.32 -13.50 5.02
C SER A 625 -20.75 -12.09 4.63
N ASP A 626 -22.05 -11.81 4.72
CA ASP A 626 -22.44 -10.59 5.40
C ASP A 626 -23.04 -10.97 6.76
N ARG A 627 -22.67 -10.21 7.79
CA ARG A 627 -22.94 -10.56 9.20
C ARG A 627 -24.40 -10.34 9.60
N THR A 628 -25.38 -10.87 8.88
CA THR A 628 -26.76 -10.42 9.15
C THR A 628 -27.89 -11.47 9.17
N ALA A 629 -28.14 -12.32 8.19
CA ALA A 629 -29.10 -13.42 8.36
C ALA A 629 -28.92 -14.51 7.31
N ILE A 630 -29.20 -15.76 7.65
CA ILE A 630 -29.10 -16.90 6.73
C ILE A 630 -30.51 -17.35 6.37
N HIS A 631 -30.91 -17.18 5.11
CA HIS A 631 -32.17 -17.72 4.58
C HIS A 631 -31.89 -19.06 3.89
N PHE A 632 -32.59 -20.12 4.27
CA PHE A 632 -32.54 -21.41 3.61
C PHE A 632 -33.84 -21.67 2.85
N LYS A 633 -33.73 -21.83 1.52
CA LYS A 633 -34.83 -22.33 0.69
C LYS A 633 -34.67 -23.83 0.47
N PHE A 634 -35.71 -24.59 0.80
CA PHE A 634 -35.76 -26.04 0.58
C PHE A 634 -36.62 -26.34 -0.64
N THR A 635 -36.03 -26.97 -1.66
CA THR A 635 -36.74 -27.41 -2.87
C THR A 635 -36.56 -28.90 -3.06
N GLU A 636 -37.65 -29.64 -3.26
CA GLU A 636 -37.61 -31.08 -3.54
C GLU A 636 -37.54 -31.29 -5.06
N GLU A 637 -36.35 -31.64 -5.58
CA GLU A 637 -36.15 -32.00 -6.99
C GLU A 637 -35.84 -33.49 -7.08
N LYS A 638 -36.70 -34.26 -7.76
CA LYS A 638 -36.45 -35.68 -8.11
C LYS A 638 -35.94 -36.53 -6.92
N GLY A 639 -36.57 -36.42 -5.75
CA GLY A 639 -36.20 -37.18 -4.55
C GLY A 639 -34.94 -36.69 -3.82
N LYS A 640 -34.44 -35.49 -4.13
CA LYS A 640 -33.36 -34.80 -3.41
C LYS A 640 -33.84 -33.43 -2.96
N THR A 641 -33.68 -33.11 -1.67
CA THR A 641 -33.90 -31.76 -1.16
C THR A 641 -32.65 -30.92 -1.37
N VAL A 642 -32.76 -29.87 -2.17
CA VAL A 642 -31.69 -28.89 -2.43
C VAL A 642 -31.89 -27.70 -1.51
N VAL A 643 -30.82 -27.33 -0.79
CA VAL A 643 -30.77 -26.17 0.10
C VAL A 643 -30.07 -25.02 -0.63
N ARG A 644 -30.76 -23.90 -0.85
CA ARG A 644 -30.15 -22.69 -1.43
C ARG A 644 -30.12 -21.57 -0.41
N PRO A 645 -28.94 -21.07 0.00
CA PRO A 645 -28.85 -19.90 0.85
C PRO A 645 -29.16 -18.62 0.07
N LYS A 646 -29.98 -17.75 0.66
CA LYS A 646 -30.18 -16.35 0.21
C LYS A 646 -29.78 -15.40 1.33
N VAL A 647 -29.34 -14.20 0.97
CA VAL A 647 -28.96 -13.15 1.92
C VAL A 647 -30.04 -12.07 1.90
N TYR A 648 -30.51 -11.63 3.08
CA TYR A 648 -31.59 -10.66 3.20
C TYR A 648 -31.08 -9.31 3.72
N SER A 649 -31.49 -8.21 3.09
CA SER A 649 -30.98 -6.86 3.35
C SER A 649 -31.71 -6.07 4.46
N GLY A 650 -32.72 -6.63 5.14
CA GLY A 650 -33.55 -5.95 6.16
C GLY A 650 -33.29 -6.31 7.63
N VAL A 651 -32.17 -6.97 7.94
CA VAL A 651 -31.92 -7.56 9.28
C VAL A 651 -31.82 -6.52 10.40
N LYS A 652 -31.32 -5.33 10.09
CA LYS A 652 -31.14 -4.26 11.09
C LYS A 652 -32.49 -3.78 11.63
N GLU A 653 -33.48 -3.60 10.75
CA GLU A 653 -34.85 -3.21 11.09
C GLU A 653 -35.57 -4.30 11.90
N ILE A 654 -35.34 -5.58 11.55
CA ILE A 654 -35.85 -6.73 12.31
C ILE A 654 -35.26 -6.76 13.73
N ARG A 655 -33.95 -6.51 13.89
CA ARG A 655 -33.28 -6.45 15.20
C ARG A 655 -33.77 -5.27 16.05
N GLU A 656 -34.05 -4.12 15.44
CA GLU A 656 -34.55 -2.94 16.13
C GLU A 656 -36.00 -3.11 16.61
N LYS A 657 -36.90 -3.69 15.81
CA LYS A 657 -38.27 -4.00 16.27
C LYS A 657 -38.32 -5.16 17.28
N TYR A 658 -37.50 -6.21 17.11
CA TYR A 658 -37.45 -7.32 18.06
C TYR A 658 -36.92 -6.91 19.45
N ARG A 659 -36.06 -5.88 19.54
CA ARG A 659 -35.68 -5.29 20.84
C ARG A 659 -36.88 -4.77 21.64
N GLY A 660 -38.00 -4.48 20.99
CA GLY A 660 -39.28 -4.12 21.60
C GLY A 660 -40.06 -5.28 22.23
N GLY A 661 -39.63 -6.54 22.01
CA GLY A 661 -40.13 -7.72 22.73
C GLY A 661 -41.43 -8.34 22.20
N ASP A 662 -42.03 -7.80 21.14
CA ASP A 662 -43.27 -8.33 20.57
C ASP A 662 -42.99 -9.12 19.26
N ILE A 663 -43.46 -10.37 19.23
CA ILE A 663 -43.30 -11.30 18.10
C ILE A 663 -44.33 -11.01 17.00
N GLU A 664 -45.51 -10.50 17.35
CA GLU A 664 -46.58 -10.18 16.38
C GLU A 664 -46.16 -9.01 15.47
N SER A 665 -45.49 -8.00 16.02
CA SER A 665 -44.97 -6.87 15.25
C SER A 665 -43.86 -7.23 14.24
N LEU A 666 -43.24 -8.41 14.32
CA LEU A 666 -42.31 -8.90 13.28
C LEU A 666 -43.02 -9.30 11.99
N LYS A 667 -44.27 -9.77 12.04
CA LYS A 667 -45.07 -10.11 10.84
C LYS A 667 -45.28 -8.88 9.95
N SER A 668 -45.35 -7.68 10.54
CA SER A 668 -45.49 -6.41 9.81
C SER A 668 -44.27 -6.01 8.96
N ILE A 669 -43.08 -6.57 9.22
CA ILE A 669 -41.83 -6.23 8.50
C ILE A 669 -41.67 -7.10 7.25
N LEU A 670 -42.34 -8.25 7.21
CA LEU A 670 -42.30 -9.20 6.10
C LEU A 670 -43.71 -9.29 5.48
N PRO A 671 -44.23 -8.23 4.84
CA PRO A 671 -45.60 -8.17 4.32
C PRO A 671 -45.92 -9.22 3.26
N SER A 672 -44.89 -9.89 2.69
CA SER A 672 -45.08 -11.00 1.75
C SER A 672 -45.33 -12.36 2.43
N TYR A 673 -45.39 -12.40 3.77
CA TYR A 673 -45.31 -13.62 4.59
C TYR A 673 -46.35 -13.64 5.74
N GLU A 674 -47.54 -13.09 5.54
CA GLU A 674 -48.60 -13.02 6.58
C GLU A 674 -48.95 -14.39 7.19
N ASP A 675 -48.81 -15.47 6.41
CA ASP A 675 -49.04 -16.86 6.83
C ASP A 675 -47.81 -17.54 7.47
N ALA A 676 -46.75 -16.79 7.82
CA ALA A 676 -45.55 -17.37 8.39
C ALA A 676 -45.69 -17.74 9.88
N HIS A 677 -45.22 -18.93 10.24
CA HIS A 677 -45.05 -19.35 11.64
C HIS A 677 -43.70 -18.88 12.16
N VAL A 678 -43.68 -18.23 13.32
CA VAL A 678 -42.46 -17.71 13.96
C VAL A 678 -42.14 -18.54 15.20
N HIS A 679 -40.91 -19.03 15.30
CA HIS A 679 -40.39 -19.80 16.42
C HIS A 679 -39.19 -19.10 17.06
N LEU A 680 -39.08 -19.19 18.40
CA LEU A 680 -37.93 -18.72 19.15
C LEU A 680 -37.09 -19.89 19.66
N LEU A 681 -35.85 -19.96 19.25
CA LEU A 681 -34.92 -20.98 19.71
C LEU A 681 -34.08 -20.43 20.87
N GLY A 682 -34.55 -20.67 22.10
CA GLY A 682 -33.88 -20.33 23.36
C GLY A 682 -34.84 -19.86 24.44
N LYS A 683 -34.47 -20.01 25.72
CA LYS A 683 -35.31 -19.63 26.87
C LYS A 683 -35.32 -18.11 27.17
N ASP A 684 -34.37 -17.36 26.64
CA ASP A 684 -34.21 -15.91 26.85
C ASP A 684 -34.46 -15.18 25.53
N PRO A 685 -35.57 -14.44 25.36
CA PRO A 685 -35.88 -13.70 24.14
C PRO A 685 -34.74 -12.77 23.71
N LYS A 686 -33.94 -12.25 24.65
CA LYS A 686 -32.80 -11.37 24.35
C LYS A 686 -31.56 -12.13 23.85
N LYS A 687 -31.60 -13.46 23.74
CA LYS A 687 -30.49 -14.30 23.25
C LYS A 687 -30.95 -15.41 22.30
N SER A 688 -32.25 -15.52 22.05
CA SER A 688 -32.85 -16.55 21.20
C SER A 688 -32.64 -16.25 19.72
N CYS A 689 -32.52 -17.31 18.93
CA CYS A 689 -32.54 -17.22 17.47
C CYS A 689 -33.99 -17.21 16.99
N ILE A 690 -34.31 -16.36 16.01
CA ILE A 690 -35.66 -16.25 15.44
C ILE A 690 -35.72 -17.09 14.17
N VAL A 691 -36.72 -17.95 14.08
CA VAL A 691 -36.98 -18.81 12.93
C VAL A 691 -38.34 -18.48 12.33
N PHE A 692 -38.39 -18.18 11.03
CA PHE A 692 -39.64 -18.00 10.30
C PHE A 692 -39.84 -19.19 9.36
N GLU A 693 -41.03 -19.80 9.37
CA GLU A 693 -41.43 -20.86 8.43
C GLU A 693 -42.58 -20.32 7.57
N HIS A 694 -42.41 -20.28 6.24
CA HIS A 694 -43.45 -19.82 5.32
C HIS A 694 -43.61 -20.75 4.11
N THR A 695 -44.85 -20.83 3.62
CA THR A 695 -45.24 -21.53 2.38
C THR A 695 -45.90 -20.50 1.43
N PRO A 696 -45.27 -20.12 0.30
CA PRO A 696 -45.81 -19.09 -0.58
C PRO A 696 -47.17 -19.46 -1.19
N SER A 697 -48.12 -18.52 -1.14
CA SER A 697 -49.51 -18.68 -1.61
C SER A 697 -49.64 -18.86 -3.13
N SER A 698 -48.64 -18.48 -3.93
CA SER A 698 -48.65 -18.65 -5.39
C SER A 698 -48.47 -20.10 -5.88
N GLN A 699 -48.25 -21.07 -4.98
CA GLN A 699 -48.04 -22.49 -5.32
C GLN A 699 -48.85 -23.47 -4.45
N ALA A 700 -49.83 -22.98 -3.69
CA ALA A 700 -50.62 -23.82 -2.77
C ALA A 700 -51.40 -24.98 -3.44
N ASN A 701 -51.58 -24.96 -4.76
CA ASN A 701 -52.28 -25.99 -5.53
C ASN A 701 -51.37 -27.07 -6.15
N SER A 702 -50.05 -27.02 -5.98
CA SER A 702 -49.12 -28.07 -6.45
C SER A 702 -48.47 -28.77 -5.26
N ASP A 703 -49.03 -29.91 -4.86
CA ASP A 703 -48.52 -30.87 -3.86
C ASP A 703 -48.08 -30.25 -2.50
N PRO A 704 -48.78 -30.53 -1.37
CA PRO A 704 -48.43 -29.99 -0.03
C PRO A 704 -47.07 -30.43 0.53
N LYS A 705 -46.25 -31.14 -0.26
CA LYS A 705 -44.83 -31.45 0.03
C LYS A 705 -43.84 -30.41 -0.50
N SER A 706 -44.28 -29.40 -1.25
CA SER A 706 -43.37 -28.50 -1.95
C SER A 706 -43.13 -27.16 -1.23
N ILE A 707 -41.85 -26.95 -0.90
CA ILE A 707 -41.16 -25.69 -0.57
C ILE A 707 -41.55 -25.01 0.75
N LYS A 708 -40.62 -25.06 1.71
CA LYS A 708 -40.63 -24.27 2.94
C LYS A 708 -39.42 -23.34 2.97
N GLU A 709 -39.65 -22.07 3.30
CA GLU A 709 -38.59 -21.09 3.49
C GLU A 709 -38.32 -20.93 4.98
N ILE A 710 -37.05 -21.07 5.40
CA ILE A 710 -36.62 -20.94 6.80
C ILE A 710 -35.62 -19.80 6.94
N PHE A 711 -35.92 -18.84 7.81
CA PHE A 711 -35.05 -17.69 8.09
C PHE A 711 -34.34 -17.87 9.43
N PHE A 712 -33.04 -17.57 9.50
CA PHE A 712 -32.27 -17.57 10.76
C PHE A 712 -31.64 -16.22 11.03
N ILE A 713 -31.94 -15.65 12.20
CA ILE A 713 -31.36 -14.38 12.64
C ILE A 713 -30.58 -14.61 13.94
N PRO A 714 -29.24 -14.62 13.93
CA PRO A 714 -28.44 -14.70 15.14
C PRO A 714 -28.44 -13.37 15.90
N TYR A 715 -28.46 -13.43 17.24
CA TYR A 715 -28.48 -12.24 18.09
C TYR A 715 -27.10 -11.56 18.25
N LYS A 716 -25.99 -12.28 18.08
CA LYS A 716 -24.61 -11.73 18.07
C LYS A 716 -23.85 -12.15 16.82
N ASN A 717 -22.91 -11.27 16.41
CA ASN A 717 -22.10 -11.31 15.19
C ASN A 717 -21.30 -12.61 15.00
#